data_AF-A0A8T1NHI2-F1
#
_entry.id   AF-A0A8T1NHI2-F1
#
_cell.length_a   1.000
_cell.length_b   1.000
_cell.length_c   1.000
_cell.angle_alpha   90.00
_cell.angle_beta   90.00
_cell.angle_gamma   90.00
#
_symmetry.space_group_name_H-M   'P 1'
#
loop_
_entity.id
_entity.type
_entity.pdbx_description
1 polymer ?
#
loop_
_entity_poly.entity_id
_entity_poly.type
_entity_poly.pdbx_seq_one_letter_code
_entity_poly.pdbx_strand_id
1 'polypeptide(L)'
;MNPSTLVNPPSATPQRSVLYSPFLNPLPLRTAASSGKFTLQRHRFRVSVPRNSSSSDGDQPVPSTSSPPPNVFGDKRELTGIQPLVATMSPPVRLVSSALFIGAAIAAGYGLGSRFGKSQTVALGGAAVLGVAGGAAAYALKACAPEVAAADLHNYVAGHGDPRAVNKDDIERIAKKYGVSKQDEAFNAELCDIYCRFVSSVLPPGGEELKGDEADTIINFKKALGMDDPDAAAMHMEIGRRIFRQRLETGDRDGDIEQRRAFQKLIYVSTLVFGEASAFLLPWKRVFKFTDSQVEIAIRDNAQRLYTSKLKSVGRDIDAEFLVSLRESQRSCRLSDELAMDLFKGRARKLVEENISSALNKLKSRTRSARGITEVVEEIDQILAFNNLLISLKNHPNAENFAPGVGPVSLLGGEYDGDGKMDDLKLLYRAYATDSLSKGRLEENKLAALHQLRNIFGLGKREAEAITLDVTSKVYRKRLAQAVTSGDLEMADSKAAFLQNLCDELHFDPQKASEIHKEIYRQKLEQCVADGELDENDVSALLRLRVMLCIPQQTVEAAHSDICGSLFEKAVKEAIAAGVDGYDADVKKSVQKAAHGLKLTREIAMSIASKAVRQIFVNYIKRARAAANRTEAAKELKKMIAFNTLVVTELVADIKGESSDTSSEEPVKEEAKEVEEKQVEEDEEWESLQTLRKIRPGKELSAKLGKPGQTEITLKDDLPERERTDLYKTYLLFCLTGEVTKIPFGAQITTKKDDSEFVFLSQLGGILGLSSKETVEVHRSLAEQAFRQQAEVILADGQLTKTRVEQLDELQKQVGLPAQYAQKIIKSITTTKMAAAIETAVGQGRLTIKQIRELKEAGVELDNMISESLRENLFKKTVDDIFSSGTGEFNDEEVYEKIPTDLSINANKAKSVVIELARSRLSNSLIQAVALLRQRNQQGVVSSLNDLLACDKAVPSKPLSWEVPEELADLYAIYLKSEPAPEKLSRVQYLLGIDDSTAAALREMGDRTISVAAEEENFVF
;
A
#
# COMPACT_ATOMS: atom_id res chain seq x y z
N MET A 1 -39.37 2.79 -10.15
CA MET A 1 -39.12 2.89 -8.69
C MET A 1 -37.62 3.06 -8.49
N ASN A 2 -37.21 4.20 -7.92
CA ASN A 2 -35.84 4.49 -7.42
C ASN A 2 -35.63 3.77 -6.07
N PRO A 3 -34.39 3.44 -5.64
CA PRO A 3 -33.50 4.42 -5.01
C PRO A 3 -31.96 4.28 -5.22
N SER A 4 -31.33 5.44 -5.42
CA SER A 4 -30.10 6.05 -4.86
C SER A 4 -28.88 5.24 -4.32
N THR A 5 -27.76 5.39 -5.05
CA THR A 5 -26.39 5.86 -4.69
C THR A 5 -25.78 5.70 -3.29
N LEU A 6 -24.53 5.20 -3.22
CA LEU A 6 -23.32 5.88 -2.66
C LEU A 6 -22.04 5.02 -2.83
N VAL A 7 -20.98 5.60 -3.39
CA VAL A 7 -19.60 5.05 -3.39
C VAL A 7 -18.64 6.16 -2.91
N ASN A 8 -17.80 5.84 -1.93
CA ASN A 8 -16.67 6.64 -1.44
C ASN A 8 -15.38 5.80 -1.52
N PRO A 9 -14.22 6.40 -1.83
CA PRO A 9 -12.91 5.93 -1.38
C PRO A 9 -12.13 7.01 -0.56
N PRO A 10 -10.94 6.66 0.02
CA PRO A 10 -10.47 7.28 1.26
C PRO A 10 -9.28 8.26 1.16
N SER A 11 -9.20 9.10 2.21
CA SER A 11 -8.05 9.66 2.96
C SER A 11 -6.83 10.31 2.27
N ALA A 12 -6.53 11.52 2.75
CA ALA A 12 -5.56 12.49 2.27
C ALA A 12 -4.20 12.49 2.99
N THR A 13 -3.17 12.92 2.25
CA THR A 13 -1.90 13.52 2.72
C THR A 13 -1.91 15.03 2.44
N PRO A 14 -1.37 15.91 3.31
CA PRO A 14 -1.38 17.35 3.05
C PRO A 14 -0.07 17.81 2.39
N GLN A 15 -0.18 18.42 1.21
CA GLN A 15 0.82 19.35 0.69
C GLN A 15 0.20 20.74 0.55
N ARG A 16 0.94 21.72 1.06
CA ARG A 16 0.56 23.12 1.27
C ARG A 16 0.98 23.91 0.03
N SER A 17 0.02 24.42 -0.73
CA SER A 17 0.27 25.36 -1.84
C SER A 17 -0.30 26.75 -1.53
N VAL A 18 0.45 27.71 -2.03
CA VAL A 18 0.38 29.16 -1.85
C VAL A 18 -0.85 29.74 -2.56
N LEU A 19 -1.63 30.57 -1.86
CA LEU A 19 -2.66 31.42 -2.48
C LEU A 19 -2.22 32.89 -2.43
N TYR A 20 -1.97 33.42 -3.62
CA TYR A 20 -2.09 34.84 -3.94
C TYR A 20 -3.58 35.19 -4.06
N SER A 21 -4.00 36.33 -3.51
CA SER A 21 -5.26 36.97 -3.87
C SER A 21 -5.10 38.49 -3.89
N PRO A 22 -5.64 39.19 -4.92
CA PRO A 22 -5.51 40.62 -5.13
C PRO A 22 -6.67 41.37 -4.44
N PHE A 23 -6.42 42.61 -3.98
CA PHE A 23 -7.49 43.49 -3.52
C PHE A 23 -7.49 44.83 -4.27
N LEU A 24 -8.69 45.14 -4.74
CA LEU A 24 -9.12 46.26 -5.57
C LEU A 24 -9.22 47.57 -4.78
N ASN A 25 -8.98 48.68 -5.48
CA ASN A 25 -9.34 50.04 -5.06
C ASN A 25 -10.86 50.22 -4.88
N PRO A 26 -11.25 51.26 -4.11
CA PRO A 26 -12.18 52.24 -4.69
C PRO A 26 -11.78 53.70 -4.43
N LEU A 27 -12.22 54.57 -5.36
CA LEU A 27 -12.07 56.03 -5.40
C LEU A 27 -13.32 56.73 -4.74
N PRO A 28 -13.47 58.08 -4.72
CA PRO A 28 -13.50 58.90 -3.50
C PRO A 28 -14.86 59.60 -3.23
N LEU A 29 -15.07 60.11 -2.02
CA LEU A 29 -16.16 61.06 -1.72
C LEU A 29 -15.69 62.20 -0.79
N ARG A 30 -16.00 63.43 -1.23
CA ARG A 30 -15.83 64.71 -0.52
C ARG A 30 -16.87 64.87 0.59
N THR A 31 -16.48 65.42 1.75
CA THR A 31 -17.29 66.36 2.54
C THR A 31 -16.40 67.31 3.34
N ALA A 32 -17.01 68.42 3.77
CA ALA A 32 -16.42 69.72 4.05
C ALA A 32 -15.89 69.93 5.48
N ALA A 33 -15.29 71.11 5.64
CA ALA A 33 -14.62 71.68 6.80
C ALA A 33 -15.36 71.61 8.15
N SER A 34 -14.60 71.52 9.25
CA SER A 34 -14.68 72.51 10.33
C SER A 34 -13.39 72.55 11.17
N SER A 35 -13.19 73.70 11.78
CA SER A 35 -12.00 74.25 12.42
C SER A 35 -11.65 73.65 13.78
N GLY A 36 -10.34 73.58 14.07
CA GLY A 36 -9.81 73.43 15.43
C GLY A 36 -8.33 73.81 15.48
N LYS A 37 -8.05 75.11 15.65
CA LYS A 37 -6.70 75.66 15.81
C LYS A 37 -6.11 75.21 17.15
N PHE A 38 -4.93 74.60 17.14
CA PHE A 38 -3.89 74.87 18.14
C PHE A 38 -2.54 74.91 17.44
N THR A 39 -2.01 76.12 17.35
CA THR A 39 -0.68 76.47 16.83
C THR A 39 0.37 76.25 17.91
N LEU A 40 1.39 75.44 17.63
CA LEU A 40 2.70 75.53 18.30
C LEU A 40 3.79 75.53 17.22
N GLN A 41 4.62 76.57 17.29
CA GLN A 41 5.56 77.02 16.27
C GLN A 41 6.69 76.02 16.04
N ARG A 42 6.87 75.64 14.77
CA ARG A 42 8.09 74.98 14.25
C ARG A 42 9.19 76.04 14.07
N HIS A 43 10.29 75.92 14.81
CA HIS A 43 11.56 76.52 14.39
C HIS A 43 12.23 75.64 13.34
N ARG A 44 12.47 76.23 12.17
CA ARG A 44 13.24 75.66 11.07
C ARG A 44 14.73 75.81 11.37
N PHE A 45 15.50 74.72 11.30
CA PHE A 45 16.94 74.81 11.03
C PHE A 45 17.18 74.56 9.54
N ARG A 46 17.95 75.47 8.94
CA ARG A 46 18.31 75.54 7.53
C ARG A 46 19.78 75.14 7.45
N VAL A 47 20.13 74.05 6.76
CA VAL A 47 21.52 73.79 6.35
C VAL A 47 21.53 73.27 4.93
N SER A 48 22.35 73.95 4.13
CA SER A 48 22.67 73.77 2.72
C SER A 48 23.60 72.57 2.48
N VAL A 49 23.36 71.84 1.38
CA VAL A 49 24.26 70.79 0.86
C VAL A 49 24.87 71.30 -0.45
N PRO A 50 26.22 71.27 -0.65
CA PRO A 50 26.78 71.38 -1.98
C PRO A 50 26.64 70.02 -2.69
N ARG A 51 26.04 70.05 -3.86
CA ARG A 51 25.86 68.92 -4.77
C ARG A 51 27.15 68.75 -5.56
N ASN A 52 27.74 67.56 -5.56
CA ASN A 52 28.63 67.14 -6.64
C ASN A 52 28.44 65.67 -6.97
N SER A 53 28.17 65.42 -8.24
CA SER A 53 28.07 64.12 -8.87
C SER A 53 28.68 64.26 -10.27
N SER A 54 29.73 63.51 -10.56
CA SER A 54 30.05 63.08 -11.92
C SER A 54 31.01 61.89 -11.90
N SER A 55 30.55 60.83 -12.51
CA SER A 55 31.24 59.60 -12.91
C SER A 55 32.04 59.79 -14.21
N SER A 56 33.23 59.19 -14.31
CA SER A 56 33.66 58.43 -15.51
C SER A 56 34.97 57.66 -15.26
N ASP A 57 35.01 56.45 -15.82
CA ASP A 57 36.08 55.45 -15.81
C ASP A 57 37.45 55.91 -16.36
N GLY A 58 38.51 55.19 -15.96
CA GLY A 58 39.70 54.96 -16.80
C GLY A 58 41.06 54.99 -16.07
N ASP A 59 41.66 53.80 -15.94
CA ASP A 59 43.10 53.44 -15.82
C ASP A 59 44.01 54.00 -14.70
N GLN A 60 44.77 53.06 -14.12
CA GLN A 60 45.85 53.18 -13.11
C GLN A 60 46.96 54.19 -13.50
N PRO A 61 47.73 54.80 -12.56
CA PRO A 61 48.45 54.11 -11.46
C PRO A 61 48.54 54.84 -10.10
N VAL A 62 49.06 54.12 -9.11
CA VAL A 62 49.35 54.55 -7.72
C VAL A 62 50.19 55.84 -7.68
N PRO A 63 49.90 56.79 -6.76
CA PRO A 63 50.91 57.05 -5.74
C PRO A 63 50.33 57.18 -4.33
N SER A 64 51.09 56.62 -3.40
CA SER A 64 51.00 56.72 -1.95
C SER A 64 51.18 58.16 -1.45
N THR A 65 50.15 58.69 -0.79
CA THR A 65 50.27 59.62 0.35
C THR A 65 49.03 59.46 1.22
N SER A 66 49.20 58.91 2.42
CA SER A 66 48.16 58.76 3.43
C SER A 66 47.63 60.13 3.88
N SER A 67 46.40 60.47 3.51
CA SER A 67 45.63 61.48 4.21
C SER A 67 45.20 60.92 5.58
N PRO A 68 45.22 61.73 6.67
CA PRO A 68 44.67 61.32 7.95
C PRO A 68 43.16 61.07 7.83
N PRO A 69 42.58 60.17 8.65
CA PRO A 69 41.14 59.89 8.61
C PRO A 69 40.34 61.19 8.84
N PRO A 70 39.18 61.35 8.17
CA PRO A 70 38.35 62.53 8.35
C PRO A 70 37.95 62.67 9.81
N ASN A 71 38.13 63.87 10.38
CA ASN A 71 37.86 64.15 11.79
C ASN A 71 36.36 63.88 12.09
N VAL A 72 36.08 62.85 12.90
CA VAL A 72 34.73 62.32 13.16
C VAL A 72 33.77 63.37 13.72
N PHE A 73 34.30 64.40 14.39
CA PHE A 73 33.51 65.43 15.06
C PHE A 73 33.40 66.75 14.29
N GLY A 74 34.14 66.94 13.20
CA GLY A 74 34.17 68.17 12.40
C GLY A 74 35.19 69.21 12.87
N ASP A 75 35.10 70.43 12.32
CA ASP A 75 35.99 71.55 12.65
C ASP A 75 35.63 72.24 13.97
N LYS A 76 36.60 72.95 14.58
CA LYS A 76 36.39 73.70 15.84
C LYS A 76 35.35 74.82 15.66
N ARG A 77 34.44 74.97 16.63
CA ARG A 77 33.42 76.02 16.68
C ARG A 77 33.99 77.34 17.18
N GLU A 78 33.66 78.42 16.48
CA GLU A 78 34.03 79.79 16.84
C GLU A 78 32.98 80.43 17.77
N LEU A 79 33.42 81.13 18.83
CA LEU A 79 32.56 81.85 19.78
C LEU A 79 32.20 83.24 19.24
N THR A 80 30.92 83.66 19.33
CA THR A 80 30.44 84.95 18.77
C THR A 80 29.75 85.84 19.82
N GLY A 81 29.86 87.17 19.69
CA GLY A 81 29.18 88.14 20.56
C GLY A 81 29.79 88.27 21.97
N ILE A 82 28.99 88.14 23.04
CA ILE A 82 29.42 88.23 24.45
C ILE A 82 30.03 86.92 25.00
N GLN A 83 30.04 85.86 24.20
CA GLN A 83 30.55 84.53 24.54
C GLN A 83 32.06 84.48 24.88
N PRO A 84 32.96 85.23 24.21
CA PRO A 84 34.38 85.27 24.57
C PRO A 84 34.65 85.89 25.95
N LEU A 85 33.82 86.87 26.36
CA LEU A 85 33.88 87.47 27.70
C LEU A 85 33.49 86.44 28.77
N VAL A 86 32.48 85.61 28.51
CA VAL A 86 32.04 84.53 29.39
C VAL A 86 33.08 83.41 29.50
N ALA A 87 33.82 83.12 28.42
CA ALA A 87 34.91 82.13 28.41
C ALA A 87 36.06 82.45 29.39
N THR A 88 36.25 83.74 29.73
CA THR A 88 37.32 84.22 30.62
C THR A 88 36.93 84.31 32.10
N MET A 89 35.64 84.18 32.46
CA MET A 89 35.15 84.43 33.83
C MET A 89 34.70 83.16 34.58
N SER A 90 35.24 82.93 35.78
CA SER A 90 34.87 81.80 36.65
C SER A 90 33.47 81.97 37.29
N PRO A 91 32.82 80.88 37.78
CA PRO A 91 31.47 80.93 38.35
C PRO A 91 31.26 81.97 39.49
N PRO A 92 32.15 82.10 40.50
CA PRO A 92 31.98 83.10 41.55
C PRO A 92 32.18 84.53 41.00
N VAL A 93 33.08 84.70 40.03
CA VAL A 93 33.33 85.99 39.37
C VAL A 93 32.14 86.42 38.51
N ARG A 94 31.41 85.49 37.89
CA ARG A 94 30.15 85.76 37.16
C ARG A 94 29.00 86.17 38.08
N LEU A 95 28.87 85.56 39.26
CA LEU A 95 27.87 85.96 40.25
C LEU A 95 28.18 87.35 40.83
N VAL A 96 29.45 87.63 41.13
CA VAL A 96 29.89 88.95 41.61
C VAL A 96 29.76 90.02 40.52
N SER A 97 30.13 89.73 39.27
CA SER A 97 30.01 90.70 38.18
C SER A 97 28.55 90.97 37.81
N SER A 98 27.68 89.95 37.79
CA SER A 98 26.23 90.12 37.57
C SER A 98 25.56 90.92 38.68
N ALA A 99 25.92 90.71 39.94
CA ALA A 99 25.46 91.53 41.07
C ALA A 99 25.99 92.97 41.00
N LEU A 100 27.23 93.16 40.52
CA LEU A 100 27.80 94.48 40.23
C LEU A 100 27.07 95.19 39.09
N PHE A 101 26.71 94.51 38.00
CA PHE A 101 25.94 95.11 36.90
C PHE A 101 24.53 95.51 37.35
N ILE A 102 23.84 94.67 38.13
CA ILE A 102 22.51 94.99 38.69
C ILE A 102 22.64 96.15 39.69
N GLY A 103 23.60 96.09 40.62
CA GLY A 103 23.83 97.12 41.61
C GLY A 103 24.23 98.47 40.99
N ALA A 104 25.13 98.45 40.01
CA ALA A 104 25.55 99.64 39.26
C ALA A 104 24.41 100.21 38.40
N ALA A 105 23.58 99.37 37.78
CA ALA A 105 22.44 99.82 36.98
C ALA A 105 21.29 100.36 37.84
N ILE A 106 21.02 99.77 39.01
CA ILE A 106 20.07 100.30 40.01
C ILE A 106 20.57 101.65 40.53
N ALA A 107 21.86 101.76 40.89
CA ALA A 107 22.46 103.00 41.36
C ALA A 107 22.47 104.09 40.28
N ALA A 108 22.81 103.75 39.03
CA ALA A 108 22.76 104.66 37.90
C ALA A 108 21.33 105.08 37.55
N GLY A 109 20.36 104.16 37.62
CA GLY A 109 18.95 104.46 37.38
C GLY A 109 18.31 105.31 38.48
N TYR A 110 18.69 105.09 39.73
CA TYR A 110 18.34 105.96 40.84
C TYR A 110 18.95 107.37 40.66
N GLY A 111 20.22 107.43 40.26
CA GLY A 111 20.94 108.67 39.97
C GLY A 111 20.36 109.46 38.80
N LEU A 112 20.01 108.80 37.69
CA LEU A 112 19.39 109.43 36.52
C LEU A 112 17.94 109.84 36.81
N GLY A 113 17.15 108.99 37.49
CA GLY A 113 15.78 109.31 37.88
C GLY A 113 15.69 110.50 38.84
N SER A 114 16.62 110.61 39.79
CA SER A 114 16.70 111.75 40.73
C SER A 114 17.18 113.05 40.08
N ARG A 115 17.97 112.98 38.99
CA ARG A 115 18.43 114.16 38.24
C ARG A 115 17.40 114.71 37.26
N PHE A 116 16.53 113.87 36.69
CA PHE A 116 15.53 114.28 35.69
C PHE A 116 14.10 114.46 36.25
N GLY A 117 13.76 113.87 37.40
CA GLY A 117 12.46 114.07 38.07
C GLY A 117 12.62 114.43 39.55
N LYS A 118 12.06 115.55 39.99
CA LYS A 118 12.22 116.07 41.37
C LYS A 118 11.42 115.32 42.46
N SER A 119 10.92 114.11 42.19
CA SER A 119 10.19 113.30 43.18
C SER A 119 10.89 111.97 43.48
N GLN A 120 10.79 111.54 44.74
CA GLN A 120 11.36 110.26 45.20
C GLN A 120 10.76 109.06 44.45
N THR A 121 9.53 109.20 43.94
CA THR A 121 8.84 108.17 43.14
C THR A 121 9.45 107.96 41.75
N VAL A 122 9.99 109.02 41.10
CA VAL A 122 10.65 108.90 39.78
C VAL A 122 12.08 108.36 39.90
N ALA A 123 12.79 108.67 41.00
CA ALA A 123 14.09 108.07 41.30
C ALA A 123 13.98 106.55 41.54
N LEU A 124 12.98 106.11 42.31
CA LEU A 124 12.63 104.69 42.47
C LEU A 124 12.20 104.06 41.14
N GLY A 125 11.45 104.77 40.30
CA GLY A 125 11.07 104.31 38.96
C GLY A 125 12.25 104.12 38.01
N GLY A 126 13.20 105.07 37.96
CA GLY A 126 14.41 104.98 37.15
C GLY A 126 15.36 103.86 37.60
N ALA A 127 15.49 103.66 38.92
CA ALA A 127 16.23 102.55 39.51
C ALA A 127 15.61 101.19 39.16
N ALA A 128 14.29 101.09 39.17
CA ALA A 128 13.57 99.89 38.77
C ALA A 128 13.74 99.59 37.27
N VAL A 129 13.59 100.58 36.38
CA VAL A 129 13.71 100.38 34.92
C VAL A 129 15.13 99.98 34.50
N LEU A 130 16.16 100.67 35.01
CA LEU A 130 17.55 100.31 34.68
C LEU A 130 18.05 99.09 35.47
N GLY A 131 17.53 98.84 36.67
CA GLY A 131 17.73 97.59 37.40
C GLY A 131 17.17 96.39 36.64
N VAL A 132 16.02 96.53 35.97
CA VAL A 132 15.47 95.52 35.05
C VAL A 132 16.38 95.32 33.83
N ALA A 133 16.95 96.38 33.26
CA ALA A 133 17.91 96.27 32.14
C ALA A 133 19.25 95.61 32.56
N GLY A 134 19.80 95.96 33.72
CA GLY A 134 20.98 95.31 34.29
C GLY A 134 20.72 93.85 34.67
N GLY A 135 19.51 93.55 35.17
CA GLY A 135 19.02 92.19 35.38
C GLY A 135 18.92 91.40 34.08
N ALA A 136 18.50 92.02 32.97
CA ALA A 136 18.46 91.39 31.65
C ALA A 136 19.86 91.09 31.09
N ALA A 137 20.83 91.98 31.30
CA ALA A 137 22.24 91.74 30.89
C ALA A 137 22.92 90.66 31.74
N ALA A 138 22.70 90.68 33.07
CA ALA A 138 23.13 89.63 33.99
C ALA A 138 22.51 88.27 33.63
N TYR A 139 21.22 88.26 33.27
CA TYR A 139 20.52 87.08 32.77
C TYR A 139 21.11 86.59 31.46
N ALA A 140 21.41 87.48 30.50
CA ALA A 140 22.06 87.11 29.24
C ALA A 140 23.46 86.50 29.43
N LEU A 141 24.28 87.06 30.33
CA LEU A 141 25.60 86.49 30.67
C LEU A 141 25.51 85.10 31.33
N LYS A 142 24.49 84.89 32.17
CA LYS A 142 24.23 83.58 32.77
C LYS A 142 23.65 82.59 31.75
N ALA A 143 22.81 83.04 30.83
CA ALA A 143 22.17 82.23 29.79
C ALA A 143 23.16 81.77 28.69
N CYS A 144 24.21 82.53 28.40
CA CYS A 144 25.25 82.14 27.42
C CYS A 144 26.31 81.17 27.99
N ALA A 145 26.41 80.99 29.30
CA ALA A 145 27.37 80.07 29.93
C ALA A 145 27.26 78.61 29.46
N PRO A 146 26.07 77.99 29.35
CA PRO A 146 25.95 76.63 28.84
C PRO A 146 26.32 76.53 27.35
N GLU A 147 26.05 77.54 26.52
CA GLU A 147 26.44 77.54 25.10
C GLU A 147 27.96 77.60 24.89
N VAL A 148 28.66 78.42 25.69
CA VAL A 148 30.13 78.50 25.66
C VAL A 148 30.77 77.21 26.15
N ALA A 149 30.24 76.61 27.21
CA ALA A 149 30.69 75.31 27.70
C ALA A 149 30.50 74.21 26.66
N ALA A 150 29.41 74.28 25.89
CA ALA A 150 29.09 73.32 24.85
C ALA A 150 30.01 73.46 23.62
N ALA A 151 30.36 74.69 23.23
CA ALA A 151 31.37 74.95 22.19
C ALA A 151 32.79 74.53 22.62
N ASP A 152 33.17 74.77 23.87
CA ASP A 152 34.45 74.32 24.43
C ASP A 152 34.54 72.78 24.51
N LEU A 153 33.44 72.12 24.87
CA LEU A 153 33.34 70.66 24.84
C LEU A 153 33.50 70.10 23.42
N HIS A 154 32.83 70.71 22.44
CA HIS A 154 32.97 70.34 21.04
C HIS A 154 34.41 70.51 20.54
N ASN A 155 35.06 71.63 20.91
CA ASN A 155 36.45 71.92 20.55
C ASN A 155 37.45 71.00 21.24
N TYR A 156 37.16 70.56 22.47
CA TYR A 156 37.94 69.56 23.19
C TYR A 156 37.91 68.21 22.47
N VAL A 157 36.71 67.73 22.13
CA VAL A 157 36.55 66.43 21.45
C VAL A 157 37.06 66.47 20.00
N ALA A 158 36.83 67.56 19.26
CA ALA A 158 37.36 67.77 17.91
C ALA A 158 38.90 67.95 17.87
N GLY A 159 39.52 68.26 19.01
CA GLY A 159 40.97 68.36 19.18
C GLY A 159 41.68 67.01 19.33
N HIS A 160 40.95 65.93 19.59
CA HIS A 160 41.50 64.58 19.65
C HIS A 160 41.36 63.88 18.29
N GLY A 161 42.49 63.44 17.72
CA GLY A 161 42.49 62.67 16.47
C GLY A 161 41.85 61.27 16.61
N ASP A 162 41.85 60.72 17.83
CA ASP A 162 41.19 59.46 18.16
C ASP A 162 40.01 59.67 19.13
N PRO A 163 38.78 59.26 18.77
CA PRO A 163 37.58 59.43 19.60
C PRO A 163 37.59 58.59 20.89
N ARG A 164 38.53 57.65 21.04
CA ARG A 164 38.68 56.77 22.21
C ARG A 164 39.49 57.38 23.36
N ALA A 165 40.13 58.54 23.13
CA ALA A 165 41.01 59.21 24.09
C ALA A 165 40.28 60.21 25.03
N VAL A 166 38.95 60.26 24.95
CA VAL A 166 38.14 61.20 25.74
C VAL A 166 38.01 60.69 27.19
N ASN A 167 38.31 61.56 28.16
CA ASN A 167 38.20 61.23 29.58
C ASN A 167 37.03 61.93 30.26
N LYS A 168 36.39 61.23 31.20
CA LYS A 168 35.29 61.73 32.02
C LYS A 168 35.71 62.90 32.90
N ASP A 169 36.90 62.84 33.51
CA ASP A 169 37.39 63.86 34.44
C ASP A 169 37.66 65.21 33.76
N ASP A 170 37.99 65.19 32.46
CA ASP A 170 38.24 66.40 31.68
C ASP A 170 36.92 67.10 31.31
N ILE A 171 35.88 66.32 30.99
CA ILE A 171 34.51 66.83 30.74
C ILE A 171 33.91 67.42 32.03
N GLU A 172 34.10 66.75 33.17
CA GLU A 172 33.67 67.27 34.47
C GLU A 172 34.44 68.54 34.88
N ARG A 173 35.72 68.66 34.48
CA ARG A 173 36.50 69.89 34.66
C ARG A 173 35.96 71.04 33.81
N ILE A 174 35.55 70.80 32.56
CA ILE A 174 34.90 71.79 31.70
C ILE A 174 33.55 72.22 32.30
N ALA A 175 32.75 71.27 32.78
CA ALA A 175 31.48 71.55 33.45
C ALA A 175 31.67 72.41 34.72
N LYS A 176 32.65 72.07 35.56
CA LYS A 176 33.01 72.84 36.77
C LYS A 176 33.55 74.23 36.44
N LYS A 177 34.35 74.38 35.37
CA LYS A 177 34.89 75.67 34.89
C LYS A 177 33.77 76.66 34.55
N TYR A 178 32.69 76.17 33.95
CA TYR A 178 31.55 77.00 33.55
C TYR A 178 30.37 76.97 34.53
N GLY A 179 30.43 76.19 35.61
CA GLY A 179 29.35 76.09 36.60
C GLY A 179 28.07 75.51 36.00
N VAL A 180 28.23 74.69 34.95
CA VAL A 180 27.17 74.08 34.16
C VAL A 180 26.99 72.65 34.66
N SER A 181 25.74 72.21 34.76
CA SER A 181 25.38 70.85 35.15
C SER A 181 24.84 70.08 33.95
N LYS A 182 24.70 68.76 34.08
CA LYS A 182 24.08 67.92 33.04
C LYS A 182 22.59 68.25 32.78
N GLN A 183 21.98 69.07 33.63
CA GLN A 183 20.59 69.51 33.50
C GLN A 183 20.45 70.74 32.58
N ASP A 184 21.55 71.36 32.18
CA ASP A 184 21.53 72.52 31.28
C ASP A 184 21.36 72.08 29.82
N GLU A 185 20.33 72.62 29.15
CA GLU A 185 19.85 72.15 27.84
C GLU A 185 20.91 72.20 26.74
N ALA A 186 21.65 73.31 26.61
CA ALA A 186 22.63 73.48 25.53
C ALA A 186 23.87 72.58 25.69
N PHE A 187 24.30 72.34 26.94
CA PHE A 187 25.45 71.48 27.22
C PHE A 187 25.11 69.99 27.02
N ASN A 188 23.92 69.56 27.46
CA ASN A 188 23.45 68.20 27.21
C ASN A 188 23.20 67.96 25.70
N ALA A 189 22.66 68.95 24.97
CA ALA A 189 22.46 68.84 23.53
C ALA A 189 23.76 68.58 22.76
N GLU A 190 24.87 69.21 23.14
CA GLU A 190 26.18 68.93 22.51
C GLU A 190 26.77 67.57 22.92
N LEU A 191 26.62 67.15 24.18
CA LEU A 191 26.99 65.78 24.60
C LEU A 191 26.23 64.73 23.76
N CYS A 192 24.93 64.96 23.57
CA CYS A 192 24.05 64.15 22.76
C CYS A 192 24.44 64.14 21.26
N ASP A 193 24.83 65.28 20.68
CA ASP A 193 25.27 65.37 19.28
C ASP A 193 26.63 64.68 19.07
N ILE A 194 27.59 64.87 19.98
CA ILE A 194 28.89 64.19 19.97
C ILE A 194 28.69 62.68 20.03
N TYR A 195 27.82 62.19 20.92
CA TYR A 195 27.48 60.78 21.01
C TYR A 195 26.77 60.26 19.75
N CYS A 196 25.83 61.00 19.18
CA CYS A 196 25.18 60.65 17.92
C CYS A 196 26.16 60.49 16.77
N ARG A 197 27.12 61.43 16.62
CA ARG A 197 28.14 61.40 15.56
C ARG A 197 29.09 60.22 15.75
N PHE A 198 29.51 59.96 16.98
CA PHE A 198 30.35 58.82 17.30
C PHE A 198 29.66 57.49 16.97
N VAL A 199 28.45 57.25 17.48
CA VAL A 199 27.71 56.00 17.20
C VAL A 199 27.45 55.83 15.70
N SER A 200 27.13 56.90 14.97
CA SER A 200 26.97 56.84 13.51
C SER A 200 28.27 56.52 12.76
N SER A 201 29.44 56.87 13.32
CA SER A 201 30.75 56.57 12.72
C SER A 201 31.22 55.13 13.01
N VAL A 202 30.81 54.57 14.14
CA VAL A 202 31.17 53.20 14.56
C VAL A 202 30.35 52.17 13.79
N LEU A 203 29.12 52.51 13.40
CA LEU A 203 28.25 51.61 12.64
C LEU A 203 28.65 51.60 11.16
N PRO A 204 29.08 50.46 10.60
CA PRO A 204 29.50 50.39 9.21
C PRO A 204 28.30 50.57 8.26
N PRO A 205 28.51 51.17 7.06
CA PRO A 205 27.47 51.36 6.06
C PRO A 205 26.86 50.01 5.62
N GLY A 206 25.69 50.06 4.97
CA GLY A 206 24.81 48.90 4.76
C GLY A 206 25.46 47.62 4.19
N GLY A 207 26.51 47.75 3.38
CA GLY A 207 27.24 46.64 2.75
C GLY A 207 28.26 45.88 3.63
N GLU A 208 28.80 46.49 4.68
CA GLU A 208 29.90 45.91 5.48
C GLU A 208 29.38 45.15 6.73
N GLU A 209 29.99 44.02 7.11
CA GLU A 209 29.59 43.29 8.32
C GLU A 209 30.10 43.97 9.61
N LEU A 210 29.45 43.68 10.74
CA LEU A 210 29.94 44.12 12.05
C LEU A 210 31.26 43.37 12.39
N LYS A 211 32.16 44.01 13.12
CA LYS A 211 33.45 43.46 13.55
C LYS A 211 33.36 42.75 14.91
N GLY A 212 32.39 43.12 15.74
CA GLY A 212 32.12 42.57 17.06
C GLY A 212 32.55 43.48 18.22
N ASP A 213 33.41 44.46 17.95
CA ASP A 213 33.94 45.38 18.97
C ASP A 213 33.08 46.65 19.14
N GLU A 214 32.10 46.87 18.25
CA GLU A 214 31.33 48.10 18.16
C GLU A 214 30.57 48.39 19.47
N ALA A 215 29.93 47.38 20.05
CA ALA A 215 29.15 47.55 21.28
C ALA A 215 30.04 47.98 22.46
N ASP A 216 31.21 47.34 22.63
CA ASP A 216 32.14 47.67 23.71
C ASP A 216 32.75 49.05 23.54
N THR A 217 33.04 49.45 22.29
CA THR A 217 33.54 50.81 22.01
C THR A 217 32.50 51.88 22.32
N ILE A 218 31.22 51.63 22.05
CA ILE A 218 30.11 52.53 22.38
C ILE A 218 29.87 52.58 23.89
N ILE A 219 29.94 51.44 24.60
CA ILE A 219 29.81 51.40 26.06
C ILE A 219 30.96 52.19 26.73
N ASN A 220 32.19 52.01 26.26
CA ASN A 220 33.36 52.71 26.80
C ASN A 220 33.27 54.22 26.53
N PHE A 221 32.84 54.62 25.34
CA PHE A 221 32.65 56.03 25.00
C PHE A 221 31.50 56.67 25.78
N LYS A 222 30.37 55.97 25.95
CA LYS A 222 29.25 56.40 26.82
C LYS A 222 29.72 56.65 28.26
N LYS A 223 30.51 55.74 28.82
CA LYS A 223 31.10 55.88 30.17
C LYS A 223 32.07 57.07 30.24
N ALA A 224 32.88 57.27 29.19
CA ALA A 224 33.82 58.39 29.09
C ALA A 224 33.10 59.75 29.01
N LEU A 225 31.99 59.85 28.26
CA LEU A 225 31.16 61.05 28.22
C LEU A 225 30.32 61.25 29.50
N GLY A 226 30.20 60.22 30.34
CA GLY A 226 29.36 60.23 31.54
C GLY A 226 27.87 60.37 31.21
N MET A 227 27.41 59.85 30.07
CA MET A 227 26.00 59.92 29.67
C MET A 227 25.15 58.85 30.36
N ASP A 228 23.91 59.23 30.68
CA ASP A 228 22.94 58.32 31.26
C ASP A 228 22.26 57.45 30.18
N ASP A 229 21.82 56.26 30.56
CA ASP A 229 21.11 55.30 29.69
C ASP A 229 19.90 55.87 28.93
N PRO A 230 19.00 56.66 29.53
CA PRO A 230 17.86 57.24 28.80
C PRO A 230 18.28 58.23 27.70
N ASP A 231 19.27 59.08 27.97
CA ASP A 231 19.76 60.07 27.01
C ASP A 231 20.49 59.39 25.84
N ALA A 232 21.33 58.39 26.14
CA ALA A 232 21.96 57.56 25.13
C ALA A 232 20.93 56.79 24.29
N ALA A 233 19.87 56.23 24.90
CA ALA A 233 18.81 55.53 24.18
C ALA A 233 18.01 56.47 23.25
N ALA A 234 17.77 57.72 23.67
CA ALA A 234 17.15 58.75 22.84
C ALA A 234 18.00 59.09 21.60
N MET A 235 19.32 59.04 21.72
CA MET A 235 20.24 59.23 20.60
C MET A 235 20.26 58.06 19.63
N HIS A 236 20.24 56.81 20.12
CA HIS A 236 20.07 55.65 19.24
C HIS A 236 18.73 55.70 18.48
N MET A 237 17.67 56.23 19.10
CA MET A 237 16.39 56.52 18.44
C MET A 237 16.50 57.57 17.33
N GLU A 238 17.28 58.62 17.54
CA GLU A 238 17.49 59.66 16.53
C GLU A 238 18.29 59.12 15.33
N ILE A 239 19.31 58.29 15.56
CA ILE A 239 20.04 57.59 14.51
C ILE A 239 19.10 56.67 13.73
N GLY A 240 18.25 55.92 14.42
CA GLY A 240 17.20 55.10 13.78
C GLY A 240 16.26 55.92 12.90
N ARG A 241 15.86 57.12 13.35
CA ARG A 241 15.02 58.05 12.56
C ARG A 241 15.74 58.58 11.33
N ARG A 242 17.05 58.86 11.43
CA ARG A 242 17.88 59.29 10.29
C ARG A 242 17.97 58.19 9.24
N ILE A 243 18.29 56.96 9.62
CA ILE A 243 18.37 55.80 8.70
C ILE A 243 17.00 55.53 8.05
N PHE A 244 15.92 55.58 8.84
CA PHE A 244 14.57 55.38 8.32
C PHE A 244 14.14 56.47 7.34
N ARG A 245 14.55 57.72 7.58
CA ARG A 245 14.30 58.84 6.64
C ARG A 245 15.12 58.69 5.36
N GLN A 246 16.41 58.36 5.47
CA GLN A 246 17.29 58.12 4.33
C GLN A 246 16.77 56.99 3.43
N ARG A 247 16.20 55.93 4.02
CA ARG A 247 15.50 54.88 3.28
C ARG A 247 14.35 55.44 2.43
N LEU A 248 13.51 56.30 3.01
CA LEU A 248 12.39 56.92 2.28
C LEU A 248 12.85 57.90 1.19
N GLU A 249 14.04 58.48 1.34
CA GLU A 249 14.62 59.46 0.40
C GLU A 249 15.38 58.81 -0.77
N THR A 250 15.97 57.62 -0.58
CA THR A 250 16.83 56.97 -1.59
C THR A 250 16.02 56.27 -2.69
N GLY A 251 14.86 55.67 -2.38
CA GLY A 251 13.91 55.13 -3.36
C GLY A 251 14.34 53.90 -4.18
N ASP A 252 15.63 53.57 -4.23
CA ASP A 252 16.20 52.43 -4.98
C ASP A 252 16.12 51.11 -4.19
N ARG A 253 15.86 49.99 -4.89
CA ARG A 253 15.71 48.66 -4.27
C ARG A 253 16.95 48.21 -3.47
N ASP A 254 18.15 48.42 -4.00
CA ASP A 254 19.39 47.99 -3.36
C ASP A 254 19.74 48.89 -2.16
N GLY A 255 19.59 50.21 -2.32
CA GLY A 255 19.69 51.17 -1.22
C GLY A 255 18.69 50.87 -0.10
N ASP A 256 17.47 50.44 -0.44
CA ASP A 256 16.44 50.04 0.52
C ASP A 256 16.87 48.83 1.36
N ILE A 257 17.60 47.87 0.77
CA ILE A 257 18.11 46.68 1.46
C ILE A 257 19.30 47.05 2.35
N GLU A 258 20.20 47.89 1.86
CA GLU A 258 21.36 48.38 2.62
C GLU A 258 20.94 49.18 3.86
N GLN A 259 19.98 50.09 3.71
CA GLN A 259 19.46 50.88 4.84
C GLN A 259 18.68 50.02 5.84
N ARG A 260 17.97 48.98 5.38
CA ARG A 260 17.36 47.97 6.28
C ARG A 260 18.43 47.20 7.05
N ARG A 261 19.51 46.77 6.41
CA ARG A 261 20.63 46.10 7.08
C ARG A 261 21.32 47.02 8.08
N ALA A 262 21.58 48.28 7.72
CA ALA A 262 22.14 49.29 8.63
C ALA A 262 21.23 49.49 9.86
N PHE A 263 19.92 49.55 9.66
CA PHE A 263 18.95 49.63 10.75
C PHE A 263 18.94 48.36 11.63
N GLN A 264 19.02 47.16 11.05
CA GLN A 264 19.13 45.91 11.79
C GLN A 264 20.41 45.84 12.64
N LYS A 265 21.55 46.30 12.10
CA LYS A 265 22.82 46.40 12.83
C LYS A 265 22.70 47.36 14.01
N LEU A 266 22.08 48.52 13.80
CA LEU A 266 21.83 49.49 14.86
C LEU A 266 20.96 48.86 15.97
N ILE A 267 19.89 48.14 15.64
CA ILE A 267 19.07 47.42 16.63
C ILE A 267 19.95 46.47 17.44
N TYR A 268 20.74 45.63 16.76
CA TYR A 268 21.59 44.63 17.41
C TYR A 268 22.67 45.25 18.32
N VAL A 269 23.38 46.26 17.84
CA VAL A 269 24.39 46.96 18.65
C VAL A 269 23.75 47.68 19.83
N SER A 270 22.57 48.29 19.63
CA SER A 270 21.84 48.95 20.72
C SER A 270 21.42 47.94 21.81
N THR A 271 20.94 46.74 21.44
CA THR A 271 20.55 45.72 22.43
C THR A 271 21.74 45.15 23.19
N LEU A 272 22.93 45.12 22.59
CA LEU A 272 24.18 44.77 23.28
C LEU A 272 24.63 45.89 24.22
N VAL A 273 24.63 47.15 23.76
CA VAL A 273 25.06 48.34 24.54
C VAL A 273 24.22 48.55 25.80
N PHE A 274 22.89 48.41 25.70
CA PHE A 274 21.98 48.65 26.82
C PHE A 274 21.64 47.40 27.63
N GLY A 275 21.85 46.19 27.10
CA GLY A 275 21.60 44.94 27.83
C GLY A 275 20.20 44.88 28.46
N GLU A 276 20.13 44.74 29.78
CA GLU A 276 18.87 44.73 30.56
C GLU A 276 18.13 46.08 30.52
N ALA A 277 18.85 47.20 30.31
CA ALA A 277 18.28 48.52 30.10
C ALA A 277 17.71 48.73 28.69
N SER A 278 17.68 47.70 27.84
CA SER A 278 17.04 47.74 26.51
C SER A 278 15.55 48.05 26.54
N ALA A 279 14.89 48.02 27.70
CA ALA A 279 13.53 48.52 27.89
C ALA A 279 13.37 50.00 27.48
N PHE A 280 14.44 50.80 27.53
CA PHE A 280 14.42 52.19 27.03
C PHE A 280 14.26 52.28 25.50
N LEU A 281 14.41 51.16 24.78
CA LEU A 281 14.20 51.05 23.34
C LEU A 281 12.77 50.58 22.98
N LEU A 282 11.86 50.37 23.95
CA LEU A 282 10.44 50.08 23.67
C LEU A 282 9.75 51.06 22.71
N PRO A 283 10.06 52.38 22.73
CA PRO A 283 9.49 53.33 21.77
C PRO A 283 9.80 53.04 20.29
N TRP A 284 10.84 52.25 19.99
CA TRP A 284 11.21 51.86 18.61
C TRP A 284 10.03 51.16 17.90
N LYS A 285 9.32 50.30 18.64
CA LYS A 285 8.18 49.52 18.14
C LYS A 285 7.07 50.43 17.60
N ARG A 286 6.74 51.48 18.37
CA ARG A 286 5.67 52.44 18.05
C ARG A 286 6.07 53.39 16.92
N VAL A 287 7.31 53.85 16.92
CA VAL A 287 7.79 54.88 15.98
C VAL A 287 8.03 54.30 14.57
N PHE A 288 8.54 53.08 14.46
CA PHE A 288 8.89 52.48 13.17
C PHE A 288 7.93 51.38 12.69
N LYS A 289 6.90 51.02 13.48
CA LYS A 289 5.87 50.01 13.15
C LYS A 289 6.43 48.62 12.83
N PHE A 290 7.45 48.17 13.56
CA PHE A 290 7.99 46.79 13.44
C PHE A 290 7.29 45.82 14.39
N THR A 291 7.25 44.54 14.01
CA THR A 291 6.81 43.45 14.88
C THR A 291 7.95 42.93 15.75
N ASP A 292 7.63 42.34 16.90
CA ASP A 292 8.63 41.76 17.81
C ASP A 292 9.47 40.67 17.12
N SER A 293 8.85 39.90 16.23
CA SER A 293 9.53 38.94 15.37
C SER A 293 10.60 39.55 14.45
N GLN A 294 10.40 40.77 13.95
CA GLN A 294 11.38 41.43 13.08
C GLN A 294 12.62 41.91 13.84
N VAL A 295 12.43 42.33 15.10
CA VAL A 295 13.53 42.69 16.01
C VAL A 295 14.34 41.45 16.39
N GLU A 296 13.66 40.35 16.71
CA GLU A 296 14.31 39.06 16.99
C GLU A 296 15.08 38.52 15.78
N ILE A 297 14.50 38.60 14.57
CA ILE A 297 15.20 38.23 13.32
C ILE A 297 16.43 39.11 13.10
N ALA A 298 16.34 40.43 13.34
CA ALA A 298 17.47 41.34 13.20
C ALA A 298 18.63 41.01 14.16
N ILE A 299 18.31 40.66 15.42
CA ILE A 299 19.30 40.26 16.41
C ILE A 299 19.94 38.93 16.01
N ARG A 300 19.10 37.96 15.61
CA ARG A 300 19.52 36.63 15.19
C ARG A 300 20.46 36.69 13.98
N ASP A 301 20.07 37.37 12.91
CA ASP A 301 20.81 37.40 11.65
C ASP A 301 22.20 38.05 11.82
N ASN A 302 22.31 39.13 12.60
CA ASN A 302 23.59 39.79 12.85
C ASN A 302 24.49 38.93 13.76
N ALA A 303 23.94 38.32 14.80
CA ALA A 303 24.68 37.37 15.64
C ALA A 303 25.17 36.15 14.85
N GLN A 304 24.35 35.61 13.95
CA GLN A 304 24.73 34.51 13.07
C GLN A 304 25.88 34.89 12.13
N ARG A 305 25.85 36.09 11.53
CA ARG A 305 26.94 36.57 10.64
C ARG A 305 28.26 36.73 11.37
N LEU A 306 28.24 37.37 12.55
CA LEU A 306 29.42 37.52 13.41
C LEU A 306 30.02 36.17 13.80
N TYR A 307 29.18 35.25 14.27
CA TYR A 307 29.61 33.92 14.63
C TYR A 307 30.14 33.14 13.41
N THR A 308 29.48 33.26 12.26
CA THR A 308 29.94 32.63 11.00
C THR A 308 31.29 33.17 10.56
N SER A 309 31.55 34.47 10.72
CA SER A 309 32.87 35.07 10.45
C SER A 309 33.96 34.46 11.31
N LYS A 310 33.70 34.28 12.61
CA LYS A 310 34.61 33.55 13.53
C LYS A 310 34.73 32.07 13.19
N LEU A 311 33.68 31.43 12.70
CA LEU A 311 33.74 30.03 12.25
C LEU A 311 34.54 29.84 10.96
N LYS A 312 34.72 30.87 10.12
CA LYS A 312 35.57 30.76 8.92
C LYS A 312 37.04 30.51 9.28
N SER A 313 37.50 30.94 10.45
CA SER A 313 38.85 30.62 10.93
C SER A 313 38.98 29.21 11.50
N VAL A 314 37.88 28.46 11.63
CA VAL A 314 37.92 27.04 11.99
C VAL A 314 38.55 26.27 10.84
N GLY A 315 39.72 25.69 11.11
CA GLY A 315 40.44 24.77 10.22
C GLY A 315 40.18 23.30 10.57
N ARG A 316 41.08 22.43 10.08
CA ARG A 316 41.03 20.97 10.33
C ARG A 316 41.60 20.59 11.69
N ASP A 317 42.52 21.38 12.22
CA ASP A 317 43.07 21.22 13.56
C ASP A 317 42.25 22.06 14.54
N ILE A 318 41.50 21.38 15.40
CA ILE A 318 40.62 22.01 16.38
C ILE A 318 41.14 21.66 17.77
N ASP A 319 41.57 22.70 18.49
CA ASP A 319 42.03 22.56 19.86
C ASP A 319 40.90 22.84 20.86
N ALA A 320 41.02 22.25 22.06
CA ALA A 320 40.08 22.46 23.15
C ALA A 320 39.97 23.96 23.55
N GLU A 321 41.09 24.68 23.55
CA GLU A 321 41.14 26.13 23.86
C GLU A 321 40.36 26.95 22.82
N PHE A 322 40.48 26.57 21.55
CA PHE A 322 39.76 27.22 20.47
C PHE A 322 38.24 27.01 20.58
N LEU A 323 37.78 25.82 20.96
CA LEU A 323 36.36 25.55 21.20
C LEU A 323 35.77 26.35 22.37
N VAL A 324 36.58 26.61 23.41
CA VAL A 324 36.20 27.48 24.53
C VAL A 324 36.09 28.93 24.05
N SER A 325 37.05 29.42 23.25
CA SER A 325 36.99 30.77 22.68
C SER A 325 35.77 30.99 21.75
N LEU A 326 35.33 29.94 21.04
CA LEU A 326 34.11 29.96 20.25
C LEU A 326 32.87 30.03 21.14
N ARG A 327 32.85 29.31 22.27
CA ARG A 327 31.75 29.39 23.25
C ARG A 327 31.65 30.77 23.87
N GLU A 328 32.78 31.40 24.20
CA GLU A 328 32.82 32.79 24.67
C GLU A 328 32.30 33.77 23.61
N SER A 329 32.72 33.58 22.36
CA SER A 329 32.25 34.37 21.21
C SER A 329 30.75 34.20 20.94
N GLN A 330 30.20 33.01 21.16
CA GLN A 330 28.76 32.77 21.05
C GLN A 330 28.00 33.53 22.14
N ARG A 331 28.51 33.51 23.39
CA ARG A 331 27.91 34.21 24.53
C ARG A 331 27.96 35.73 24.35
N SER A 332 29.07 36.27 23.85
CA SER A 332 29.19 37.70 23.55
C SER A 332 28.22 38.15 22.45
N CYS A 333 28.02 37.31 21.42
CA CYS A 333 27.05 37.59 20.35
C CYS A 333 25.57 37.38 20.76
N ARG A 334 25.30 36.79 21.94
CA ARG A 334 23.95 36.35 22.39
C ARG A 334 23.24 35.42 21.40
N LEU A 335 23.98 34.52 20.77
CA LEU A 335 23.42 33.52 19.87
C LEU A 335 22.88 32.31 20.66
N SER A 336 21.70 31.79 20.29
CA SER A 336 21.17 30.59 20.93
C SER A 336 22.02 29.35 20.65
N ASP A 337 22.03 28.41 21.60
CA ASP A 337 22.82 27.17 21.50
C ASP A 337 22.42 26.32 20.29
N GLU A 338 21.14 26.30 19.93
CA GLU A 338 20.61 25.58 18.76
C GLU A 338 21.20 26.13 17.45
N LEU A 339 21.19 27.46 17.28
CA LEU A 339 21.69 28.09 16.06
C LEU A 339 23.21 28.01 15.97
N ALA A 340 23.92 28.15 17.10
CA ALA A 340 25.37 27.97 17.15
C ALA A 340 25.77 26.54 16.79
N MET A 341 25.00 25.55 17.26
CA MET A 341 25.16 24.14 16.91
C MET A 341 25.01 23.89 15.42
N ASP A 342 23.96 24.43 14.79
CA ASP A 342 23.72 24.23 13.37
C ASP A 342 24.79 24.90 12.49
N LEU A 343 25.26 26.09 12.89
CA LEU A 343 26.34 26.79 12.19
C LEU A 343 27.67 26.06 12.29
N PHE A 344 28.01 25.52 13.47
CA PHE A 344 29.24 24.72 13.67
C PHE A 344 29.18 23.42 12.86
N LYS A 345 28.07 22.68 12.91
CA LYS A 345 27.85 21.48 12.08
C LYS A 345 27.94 21.80 10.59
N GLY A 346 27.36 22.93 10.16
CA GLY A 346 27.44 23.39 8.78
C GLY A 346 28.88 23.69 8.33
N ARG A 347 29.71 24.29 9.19
CA ARG A 347 31.14 24.53 8.88
C ARG A 347 31.93 23.22 8.83
N ALA A 348 31.74 22.33 9.81
CA ALA A 348 32.38 21.01 9.81
C ALA A 348 32.01 20.19 8.57
N ARG A 349 30.75 20.27 8.13
CA ARG A 349 30.30 19.65 6.88
C ARG A 349 31.03 20.23 5.66
N LYS A 350 31.11 21.56 5.54
CA LYS A 350 31.83 22.21 4.42
C LYS A 350 33.30 21.80 4.31
N LEU A 351 34.00 21.66 5.43
CA LEU A 351 35.40 21.18 5.43
C LEU A 351 35.52 19.74 4.87
N VAL A 352 34.56 18.87 5.20
CA VAL A 352 34.51 17.51 4.66
C VAL A 352 34.12 17.54 3.17
N GLU A 353 33.19 18.39 2.77
CA GLU A 353 32.76 18.58 1.37
C GLU A 353 33.90 19.07 0.47
N GLU A 354 34.76 19.97 0.98
CA GLU A 354 35.99 20.42 0.31
C GLU A 354 36.95 19.23 0.06
N ASN A 355 37.19 18.37 1.06
CA ASN A 355 38.02 17.17 0.90
C ASN A 355 37.41 16.17 -0.09
N ILE A 356 36.09 15.98 -0.04
CA ILE A 356 35.38 15.11 -0.98
C ILE A 356 35.51 15.66 -2.41
N SER A 357 35.38 16.96 -2.61
CA SER A 357 35.56 17.57 -3.92
C SER A 357 36.99 17.39 -4.45
N SER A 358 38.00 17.51 -3.58
CA SER A 358 39.42 17.21 -3.90
C SER A 358 39.58 15.74 -4.30
N ALA A 359 39.03 14.82 -3.50
CA ALA A 359 39.07 13.39 -3.74
C ALA A 359 38.35 13.00 -5.05
N LEU A 360 37.20 13.61 -5.35
CA LEU A 360 36.47 13.38 -6.59
C LEU A 360 37.20 13.94 -7.81
N ASN A 361 37.81 15.12 -7.70
CA ASN A 361 38.62 15.68 -8.77
C ASN A 361 39.80 14.75 -9.09
N LYS A 362 40.50 14.25 -8.06
CA LYS A 362 41.56 13.25 -8.21
C LYS A 362 41.04 11.97 -8.87
N LEU A 363 39.93 11.43 -8.40
CA LEU A 363 39.35 10.18 -8.92
C LEU A 363 38.83 10.30 -10.37
N LYS A 364 38.22 11.44 -10.73
CA LYS A 364 37.69 11.71 -12.08
C LYS A 364 38.78 12.14 -13.06
N SER A 365 39.93 12.63 -12.60
CA SER A 365 41.06 13.07 -13.43
C SER A 365 41.85 11.92 -14.06
N ARG A 366 41.20 11.09 -14.90
CA ARG A 366 41.72 10.08 -15.86
C ARG A 366 42.84 9.11 -15.41
N THR A 367 43.32 9.18 -14.18
CA THR A 367 44.44 8.40 -13.67
C THR A 367 43.88 7.22 -12.89
N ARG A 368 43.31 6.23 -13.60
CA ARG A 368 43.04 4.88 -13.04
C ARG A 368 44.34 4.10 -12.76
N SER A 369 45.41 4.79 -12.35
CA SER A 369 46.62 4.14 -11.86
C SER A 369 46.40 3.80 -10.38
N ALA A 370 47.03 2.74 -9.88
CA ALA A 370 46.98 2.38 -8.46
C ALA A 370 47.39 3.55 -7.54
N ARG A 371 48.25 4.46 -8.04
CA ARG A 371 48.71 5.66 -7.35
C ARG A 371 47.64 6.75 -7.19
N GLY A 372 46.73 6.88 -8.16
CA GLY A 372 45.60 7.82 -8.05
C GLY A 372 44.57 7.38 -7.01
N ILE A 373 44.43 6.07 -6.77
CA ILE A 373 43.52 5.52 -5.76
C ILE A 373 44.10 5.73 -4.34
N THR A 374 45.40 5.57 -4.16
CA THR A 374 46.05 5.83 -2.85
C THR A 374 45.94 7.29 -2.44
N GLU A 375 46.12 8.24 -3.37
CA GLU A 375 45.97 9.68 -3.09
C GLU A 375 44.52 10.08 -2.77
N VAL A 376 43.52 9.34 -3.27
CA VAL A 376 42.10 9.51 -2.90
C VAL A 376 41.83 8.98 -1.50
N VAL A 377 42.46 7.86 -1.13
CA VAL A 377 42.34 7.25 0.19
C VAL A 377 42.96 8.16 1.26
N GLU A 378 44.10 8.80 0.98
CA GLU A 378 44.72 9.77 1.89
C GLU A 378 43.78 10.96 2.23
N GLU A 379 43.02 11.46 1.25
CA GLU A 379 42.01 12.51 1.49
C GLU A 379 40.83 12.01 2.33
N ILE A 380 40.43 10.75 2.14
CA ILE A 380 39.39 10.10 2.95
C ILE A 380 39.89 9.85 4.38
N ASP A 381 41.15 9.47 4.56
CA ASP A 381 41.78 9.29 5.86
C ASP A 381 41.86 10.61 6.63
N GLN A 382 42.10 11.74 5.94
CA GLN A 382 41.99 13.07 6.57
C GLN A 382 40.57 13.37 7.08
N ILE A 383 39.53 12.98 6.35
CA ILE A 383 38.13 13.12 6.79
C ILE A 383 37.87 12.27 8.04
N LEU A 384 38.35 11.02 8.04
CA LEU A 384 38.20 10.10 9.16
C LEU A 384 38.97 10.58 10.39
N ALA A 385 40.20 11.07 10.23
CA ALA A 385 41.01 11.65 11.30
C ALA A 385 40.32 12.87 11.92
N PHE A 386 39.80 13.78 11.08
CA PHE A 386 39.03 14.94 11.54
C PHE A 386 37.77 14.54 12.32
N ASN A 387 37.03 13.55 11.82
CA ASN A 387 35.84 13.03 12.51
C ASN A 387 36.19 12.36 13.85
N ASN A 388 37.28 11.59 13.92
CA ASN A 388 37.76 10.97 15.16
C ASN A 388 38.21 12.03 16.18
N LEU A 389 38.85 13.11 15.72
CA LEU A 389 39.21 14.26 16.56
C LEU A 389 37.95 14.89 17.16
N LEU A 390 36.91 15.17 16.37
CA LEU A 390 35.64 15.71 16.88
C LEU A 390 34.93 14.77 17.87
N ILE A 391 34.98 13.46 17.64
CA ILE A 391 34.43 12.46 18.58
C ILE A 391 35.23 12.46 19.88
N SER A 392 36.56 12.56 19.82
CA SER A 392 37.42 12.63 21.01
C SER A 392 37.15 13.89 21.83
N LEU A 393 36.96 15.04 21.18
CA LEU A 393 36.63 16.31 21.83
C LEU A 393 35.24 16.29 22.46
N LYS A 394 34.27 15.62 21.83
CA LYS A 394 32.94 15.42 22.43
C LYS A 394 32.99 14.63 23.74
N ASN A 395 33.92 13.68 23.85
CA ASN A 395 34.08 12.82 25.03
C ASN A 395 35.03 13.42 26.09
N HIS A 396 35.55 14.63 25.88
CA HIS A 396 36.48 15.28 26.79
C HIS A 396 35.79 15.78 28.08
N PRO A 397 36.43 15.76 29.25
CA PRO A 397 35.82 16.21 30.52
C PRO A 397 35.32 17.67 30.49
N ASN A 398 35.94 18.53 29.68
CA ASN A 398 35.54 19.94 29.51
C ASN A 398 34.45 20.16 28.45
N ALA A 399 33.75 19.11 27.99
CA ALA A 399 32.77 19.21 26.91
C ALA A 399 31.63 20.21 27.18
N GLU A 400 31.27 20.45 28.44
CA GLU A 400 30.24 21.43 28.83
C GLU A 400 30.63 22.88 28.50
N ASN A 401 31.93 23.16 28.43
CA ASN A 401 32.47 24.50 28.13
C ASN A 401 32.74 24.70 26.63
N PHE A 402 32.58 23.67 25.80
CA PHE A 402 32.81 23.76 24.37
C PHE A 402 31.63 24.38 23.63
N ALA A 403 31.91 24.90 22.44
CA ALA A 403 30.87 25.34 21.52
C ALA A 403 29.87 24.20 21.26
N PRO A 404 28.54 24.46 21.32
CA PRO A 404 27.54 23.44 21.07
C PRO A 404 27.67 22.96 19.62
N GLY A 405 27.49 21.65 19.41
CA GLY A 405 27.57 21.04 18.08
C GLY A 405 28.84 20.25 17.76
N VAL A 406 29.79 20.15 18.70
CA VAL A 406 30.93 19.23 18.60
C VAL A 406 30.42 17.78 18.61
N GLY A 407 30.73 17.04 17.54
CA GLY A 407 30.27 15.68 17.37
C GLY A 407 30.57 15.12 15.99
N PRO A 408 30.12 13.89 15.70
CA PRO A 408 30.40 13.23 14.44
C PRO A 408 29.79 14.02 13.27
N VAL A 409 30.55 14.11 12.17
CA VAL A 409 30.13 14.83 10.97
C VAL A 409 29.19 13.95 10.15
N SER A 410 28.14 14.58 9.61
CA SER A 410 27.24 13.95 8.65
C SER A 410 27.00 14.88 7.47
N LEU A 411 27.08 14.32 6.26
CA LEU A 411 26.83 15.04 5.01
C LEU A 411 25.34 15.22 4.69
N LEU A 412 24.44 14.62 5.49
CA LEU A 412 22.98 14.75 5.32
C LEU A 412 22.55 16.22 5.46
N GLY A 413 21.72 16.71 4.54
CA GLY A 413 21.33 18.12 4.43
C GLY A 413 22.43 19.05 3.90
N GLY A 414 23.48 18.49 3.26
CA GLY A 414 24.59 19.19 2.62
C GLY A 414 24.52 19.21 1.10
N GLU A 415 25.64 19.60 0.48
CA GLU A 415 25.72 19.69 -0.97
C GLU A 415 25.62 18.33 -1.67
N TYR A 416 25.96 17.24 -0.99
CA TYR A 416 25.99 15.86 -1.52
C TYR A 416 24.73 15.04 -1.21
N ASP A 417 23.68 15.66 -0.67
CA ASP A 417 22.42 15.00 -0.31
C ASP A 417 21.51 14.72 -1.53
N GLY A 418 21.84 15.27 -2.71
CA GLY A 418 21.10 15.01 -3.95
C GLY A 418 21.50 13.71 -4.64
N ASP A 419 20.54 13.00 -5.25
CA ASP A 419 20.70 11.67 -5.87
C ASP A 419 21.94 11.54 -6.76
N GLY A 420 22.21 12.52 -7.64
CA GLY A 420 23.35 12.47 -8.55
C GLY A 420 24.72 12.59 -7.87
N LYS A 421 24.79 13.23 -6.70
CA LYS A 421 26.03 13.37 -5.92
C LYS A 421 26.22 12.23 -4.91
N MET A 422 25.14 11.54 -4.56
CA MET A 422 25.20 10.31 -3.76
C MET A 422 25.98 9.21 -4.49
N ASP A 423 25.84 9.12 -5.82
CA ASP A 423 26.60 8.17 -6.64
C ASP A 423 28.11 8.45 -6.62
N ASP A 424 28.51 9.73 -6.55
CA ASP A 424 29.90 10.14 -6.37
C ASP A 424 30.45 9.69 -5.00
N LEU A 425 29.65 9.78 -3.94
CA LEU A 425 30.01 9.25 -2.61
C LEU A 425 30.11 7.71 -2.63
N LYS A 426 29.19 7.02 -3.31
CA LYS A 426 29.24 5.55 -3.50
C LYS A 426 30.51 5.15 -4.25
N LEU A 427 30.95 5.96 -5.23
CA LEU A 427 32.18 5.73 -5.97
C LEU A 427 33.43 5.89 -5.08
N LEU A 428 33.49 6.93 -4.24
CA LEU A 428 34.57 7.11 -3.25
C LEU A 428 34.59 5.98 -2.21
N TYR A 429 33.41 5.58 -1.72
CA TYR A 429 33.28 4.46 -0.79
C TYR A 429 33.77 3.15 -1.42
N ARG A 430 33.43 2.90 -2.70
CA ARG A 430 33.96 1.77 -3.46
C ARG A 430 35.48 1.85 -3.62
N ALA A 431 36.03 3.02 -3.92
CA ALA A 431 37.48 3.21 -4.07
C ALA A 431 38.23 2.91 -2.76
N TYR A 432 37.72 3.42 -1.64
CA TYR A 432 38.28 3.15 -0.31
C TYR A 432 38.17 1.67 0.08
N ALA A 433 37.04 1.02 -0.21
CA ALA A 433 36.88 -0.42 0.00
C ALA A 433 37.85 -1.24 -0.87
N THR A 434 38.09 -0.85 -2.13
CA THR A 434 39.05 -1.54 -3.00
C THR A 434 40.49 -1.41 -2.53
N ASP A 435 40.90 -0.24 -2.03
CA ASP A 435 42.23 -0.08 -1.44
C ASP A 435 42.38 -0.82 -0.12
N SER A 436 41.33 -0.83 0.70
CA SER A 436 41.32 -1.58 1.96
C SER A 436 41.59 -3.07 1.75
N LEU A 437 41.25 -3.59 0.57
CA LEU A 437 41.44 -4.97 0.15
C LEU A 437 42.62 -5.17 -0.82
N SER A 438 43.45 -4.15 -1.08
CA SER A 438 44.57 -4.22 -2.04
C SER A 438 45.72 -5.11 -1.56
N LYS A 439 46.01 -5.08 -0.25
CA LYS A 439 46.90 -6.04 0.43
C LYS A 439 46.27 -7.44 0.53
N GLY A 440 44.97 -7.53 0.22
CA GLY A 440 44.12 -8.71 0.23
C GLY A 440 43.84 -9.31 1.61
N ARG A 441 44.14 -8.59 2.69
CA ARG A 441 43.55 -8.81 4.01
C ARG A 441 42.77 -7.58 4.40
N LEU A 442 41.58 -7.76 4.93
CA LEU A 442 40.79 -6.65 5.47
C LEU A 442 41.21 -6.44 6.93
N GLU A 443 42.03 -5.42 7.18
CA GLU A 443 42.43 -5.03 8.54
C GLU A 443 41.21 -4.50 9.33
N GLU A 444 41.07 -4.87 10.60
CA GLU A 444 39.94 -4.44 11.46
C GLU A 444 39.82 -2.91 11.55
N ASN A 445 40.95 -2.20 11.58
CA ASN A 445 41.01 -0.74 11.58
C ASN A 445 40.34 -0.14 10.33
N LYS A 446 40.59 -0.74 9.15
CA LYS A 446 39.99 -0.30 7.89
C LYS A 446 38.50 -0.65 7.81
N LEU A 447 38.08 -1.74 8.46
CA LEU A 447 36.66 -2.11 8.60
C LEU A 447 35.91 -1.11 9.49
N ALA A 448 36.50 -0.71 10.63
CA ALA A 448 35.97 0.35 11.48
C ALA A 448 35.89 1.69 10.73
N ALA A 449 36.92 2.03 9.96
CA ALA A 449 36.93 3.20 9.08
C ALA A 449 35.82 3.16 8.00
N LEU A 450 35.57 2.00 7.37
CA LEU A 450 34.45 1.83 6.43
C LEU A 450 33.09 2.06 7.09
N HIS A 451 32.92 1.61 8.34
CA HIS A 451 31.69 1.85 9.11
C HIS A 451 31.52 3.33 9.46
N GLN A 452 32.61 4.01 9.87
CA GLN A 452 32.60 5.45 10.12
C GLN A 452 32.30 6.24 8.84
N LEU A 453 32.95 5.88 7.73
CA LEU A 453 32.75 6.51 6.42
C LEU A 453 31.31 6.37 5.94
N ARG A 454 30.70 5.19 6.14
CA ARG A 454 29.26 4.98 5.87
C ARG A 454 28.39 5.98 6.64
N ASN A 455 28.69 6.20 7.92
CA ASN A 455 27.93 7.13 8.75
C ASN A 455 28.15 8.60 8.34
N ILE A 456 29.37 8.98 7.96
CA ILE A 456 29.70 10.33 7.47
C ILE A 456 28.99 10.60 6.15
N PHE A 457 29.07 9.67 5.20
CA PHE A 457 28.43 9.78 3.89
C PHE A 457 26.92 9.66 3.93
N GLY A 458 26.35 9.13 5.03
CA GLY A 458 24.92 8.91 5.14
C GLY A 458 24.41 7.76 4.26
N LEU A 459 25.29 6.83 3.87
CA LEU A 459 24.92 5.68 3.04
C LEU A 459 24.02 4.72 3.81
N GLY A 460 22.97 4.24 3.15
CA GLY A 460 22.11 3.20 3.72
C GLY A 460 22.90 1.93 4.02
N LYS A 461 22.56 1.22 5.11
CA LYS A 461 23.22 -0.04 5.51
C LYS A 461 23.29 -1.05 4.35
N ARG A 462 22.17 -1.24 3.65
CA ARG A 462 22.08 -2.17 2.51
C ARG A 462 22.95 -1.74 1.32
N GLU A 463 23.03 -0.45 1.04
CA GLU A 463 23.81 0.06 -0.09
C GLU A 463 25.31 -0.09 0.15
N ALA A 464 25.78 0.24 1.36
CA ALA A 464 27.16 0.05 1.75
C ALA A 464 27.56 -1.43 1.81
N GLU A 465 26.68 -2.30 2.32
CA GLU A 465 26.86 -3.75 2.30
C GLU A 465 26.91 -4.30 0.88
N ALA A 466 26.07 -3.81 -0.04
CA ALA A 466 26.11 -4.22 -1.44
C ALA A 466 27.43 -3.81 -2.13
N ILE A 467 27.94 -2.61 -1.87
CA ILE A 467 29.21 -2.14 -2.43
C ILE A 467 30.38 -2.96 -1.88
N THR A 468 30.43 -3.18 -0.56
CA THR A 468 31.48 -3.99 0.06
C THR A 468 31.44 -5.45 -0.41
N LEU A 469 30.25 -6.03 -0.59
CA LEU A 469 30.06 -7.38 -1.16
C LEU A 469 30.54 -7.45 -2.62
N ASP A 470 30.18 -6.47 -3.47
CA ASP A 470 30.65 -6.40 -4.86
C ASP A 470 32.19 -6.32 -4.94
N VAL A 471 32.81 -5.50 -4.09
CA VAL A 471 34.27 -5.39 -4.05
C VAL A 471 34.92 -6.66 -3.50
N THR A 472 34.45 -7.18 -2.37
CA THR A 472 35.01 -8.40 -1.75
C THR A 472 34.84 -9.63 -2.64
N SER A 473 33.70 -9.79 -3.33
CA SER A 473 33.50 -10.89 -4.28
C SER A 473 34.46 -10.82 -5.49
N LYS A 474 34.75 -9.63 -6.00
CA LYS A 474 35.76 -9.41 -7.06
C LYS A 474 37.16 -9.74 -6.58
N VAL A 475 37.53 -9.31 -5.37
CA VAL A 475 38.84 -9.61 -4.77
C VAL A 475 38.96 -11.11 -4.47
N TYR A 476 37.91 -11.73 -3.94
CA TYR A 476 37.84 -13.17 -3.70
C TYR A 476 38.07 -13.97 -4.99
N ARG A 477 37.36 -13.64 -6.08
CA ARG A 477 37.57 -14.29 -7.39
C ARG A 477 39.01 -14.14 -7.90
N LYS A 478 39.60 -12.94 -7.76
CA LYS A 478 40.99 -12.69 -8.17
C LYS A 478 41.98 -13.52 -7.35
N ARG A 479 41.81 -13.59 -6.03
CA ARG A 479 42.67 -14.38 -5.17
C ARG A 479 42.50 -15.88 -5.39
N LEU A 480 41.28 -16.34 -5.59
CA LEU A 480 41.01 -17.73 -5.93
C LEU A 480 41.68 -18.09 -7.27
N ALA A 481 41.57 -17.23 -8.28
CA ALA A 481 42.25 -17.44 -9.57
C ALA A 481 43.78 -17.44 -9.42
N GLN A 482 44.34 -16.56 -8.58
CA GLN A 482 45.77 -16.55 -8.26
C GLN A 482 46.19 -17.86 -7.57
N ALA A 483 45.46 -18.31 -6.55
CA ALA A 483 45.75 -19.54 -5.81
C ALA A 483 45.63 -20.81 -6.66
N VAL A 484 44.74 -20.81 -7.67
CA VAL A 484 44.64 -21.89 -8.66
C VAL A 484 45.80 -21.83 -9.66
N THR A 485 46.24 -20.64 -10.07
CA THR A 485 47.35 -20.48 -11.03
C THR A 485 48.72 -20.76 -10.39
N SER A 486 48.91 -20.38 -9.12
CA SER A 486 50.14 -20.63 -8.37
C SER A 486 50.28 -22.08 -7.91
N GLY A 487 49.18 -22.83 -7.88
CA GLY A 487 49.15 -24.21 -7.38
C GLY A 487 49.08 -24.32 -5.85
N ASP A 488 49.05 -23.20 -5.12
CA ASP A 488 49.00 -23.17 -3.65
C ASP A 488 47.75 -23.88 -3.11
N LEU A 489 46.62 -23.77 -3.82
CA LEU A 489 45.36 -24.44 -3.45
C LEU A 489 45.45 -25.97 -3.58
N GLU A 490 46.26 -26.46 -4.52
CA GLU A 490 46.41 -27.90 -4.76
C GLU A 490 47.43 -28.53 -3.81
N MET A 491 48.47 -27.78 -3.44
CA MET A 491 49.51 -28.20 -2.50
C MET A 491 49.04 -28.17 -1.03
N ALA A 492 47.92 -27.51 -0.73
CA ALA A 492 47.40 -27.42 0.63
C ALA A 492 46.89 -28.78 1.17
N ASP A 493 47.29 -29.12 2.40
CA ASP A 493 46.89 -30.36 3.10
C ASP A 493 45.35 -30.48 3.25
N SER A 494 44.67 -29.35 3.41
CA SER A 494 43.19 -29.27 3.44
C SER A 494 42.68 -28.09 2.60
N LYS A 495 42.03 -28.44 1.48
CA LYS A 495 41.44 -27.48 0.53
C LYS A 495 40.32 -26.66 1.17
N ALA A 496 39.50 -27.29 2.00
CA ALA A 496 38.44 -26.62 2.74
C ALA A 496 39.00 -25.62 3.77
N ALA A 497 40.07 -25.97 4.48
CA ALA A 497 40.72 -25.07 5.43
C ALA A 497 41.35 -23.86 4.72
N PHE A 498 41.97 -24.07 3.55
CA PHE A 498 42.50 -22.98 2.74
C PHE A 498 41.40 -22.01 2.28
N LEU A 499 40.28 -22.54 1.77
CA LEU A 499 39.14 -21.72 1.36
C LEU A 499 38.48 -20.98 2.54
N GLN A 500 38.42 -21.60 3.72
CA GLN A 500 37.94 -20.96 4.94
C GLN A 500 38.88 -19.83 5.37
N ASN A 501 40.18 -20.07 5.42
CA ASN A 501 41.18 -19.03 5.73
C ASN A 501 41.11 -17.87 4.74
N LEU A 502 40.87 -18.15 3.45
CA LEU A 502 40.68 -17.11 2.44
C LEU A 502 39.41 -16.29 2.68
N CYS A 503 38.33 -16.92 3.17
CA CYS A 503 37.12 -16.21 3.57
C CYS A 503 37.36 -15.37 4.83
N ASP A 504 38.06 -15.90 5.83
CA ASP A 504 38.35 -15.22 7.09
C ASP A 504 39.27 -14.00 6.88
N GLU A 505 40.31 -14.13 6.05
CA GLU A 505 41.20 -13.00 5.70
C GLU A 505 40.47 -11.83 5.03
N LEU A 506 39.41 -12.14 4.27
CA LEU A 506 38.60 -11.16 3.54
C LEU A 506 37.32 -10.77 4.31
N HIS A 507 37.05 -11.39 5.46
CA HIS A 507 35.77 -11.33 6.17
C HIS A 507 34.57 -11.59 5.24
N PHE A 508 34.71 -12.56 4.33
CA PHE A 508 33.72 -12.91 3.34
C PHE A 508 32.81 -14.04 3.83
N ASP A 509 31.53 -13.96 3.47
CA ASP A 509 30.53 -14.96 3.87
C ASP A 509 30.79 -16.31 3.17
N PRO A 510 30.99 -17.42 3.91
CA PRO A 510 31.19 -18.74 3.34
C PRO A 510 30.05 -19.20 2.42
N GLN A 511 28.80 -18.77 2.67
CA GLN A 511 27.67 -19.14 1.83
C GLN A 511 27.79 -18.53 0.43
N LYS A 512 28.11 -17.24 0.36
CA LYS A 512 28.34 -16.53 -0.91
C LYS A 512 29.59 -17.03 -1.63
N ALA A 513 30.61 -17.47 -0.88
CA ALA A 513 31.78 -18.13 -1.46
C ALA A 513 31.37 -19.41 -2.19
N SER A 514 30.51 -20.22 -1.57
CA SER A 514 29.98 -21.43 -2.20
C SER A 514 29.16 -21.13 -3.46
N GLU A 515 28.39 -20.04 -3.50
CA GLU A 515 27.68 -19.60 -4.72
C GLU A 515 28.66 -19.23 -5.83
N ILE A 516 29.76 -18.55 -5.50
CA ILE A 516 30.83 -18.26 -6.46
C ILE A 516 31.47 -19.55 -6.97
N HIS A 517 31.69 -20.56 -6.12
CA HIS A 517 32.23 -21.86 -6.55
C HIS A 517 31.28 -22.58 -7.49
N LYS A 518 29.97 -22.56 -7.21
CA LYS A 518 28.93 -23.10 -8.08
C LYS A 518 28.93 -22.41 -9.44
N GLU A 519 29.02 -21.08 -9.45
CA GLU A 519 29.04 -20.29 -10.69
C GLU A 519 30.31 -20.56 -11.51
N ILE A 520 31.47 -20.69 -10.88
CA ILE A 520 32.73 -21.05 -11.56
C ILE A 520 32.62 -22.46 -12.16
N TYR A 521 32.06 -23.42 -11.41
CA TYR A 521 31.81 -24.77 -11.92
C TYR A 521 30.83 -24.75 -13.11
N ARG A 522 29.75 -23.98 -13.00
CA ARG A 522 28.74 -23.82 -14.05
C ARG A 522 29.34 -23.26 -15.34
N GLN A 523 30.11 -22.18 -15.23
CA GLN A 523 30.80 -21.57 -16.38
C GLN A 523 31.78 -22.55 -17.03
N LYS A 524 32.50 -23.36 -16.23
CA LYS A 524 33.40 -24.38 -16.77
C LYS A 524 32.66 -25.53 -17.43
N LEU A 525 31.53 -25.97 -16.87
CA LEU A 525 30.66 -26.96 -17.49
C LEU A 525 30.10 -26.44 -18.82
N GLU A 526 29.61 -25.21 -18.88
CA GLU A 526 29.15 -24.57 -20.13
C GLU A 526 30.28 -24.51 -21.18
N GLN A 527 31.52 -24.25 -20.74
CA GLN A 527 32.68 -24.21 -21.61
C GLN A 527 33.05 -25.60 -22.17
N CYS A 528 33.00 -26.64 -21.33
CA CYS A 528 33.28 -28.02 -21.75
C CYS A 528 32.17 -28.60 -22.63
N VAL A 529 30.92 -28.20 -22.42
CA VAL A 529 29.76 -28.75 -23.15
C VAL A 529 29.47 -27.97 -24.45
N ALA A 530 30.24 -26.93 -24.77
CA ALA A 530 30.06 -26.13 -25.98
C ALA A 530 30.13 -26.96 -27.27
N ASP A 531 30.95 -28.02 -27.28
CA ASP A 531 31.13 -28.92 -28.42
C ASP A 531 30.05 -30.05 -28.46
N GLY A 532 29.16 -30.09 -27.46
CA GLY A 532 28.05 -31.06 -27.37
C GLY A 532 28.44 -32.43 -26.81
N GLU A 533 29.71 -32.63 -26.44
CA GLU A 533 30.23 -33.85 -25.83
C GLU A 533 31.11 -33.52 -24.63
N LEU A 534 31.17 -34.43 -23.65
CA LEU A 534 32.08 -34.36 -22.52
C LEU A 534 33.18 -35.41 -22.67
N ASP A 535 34.35 -34.97 -23.12
CA ASP A 535 35.53 -35.81 -23.24
C ASP A 535 36.01 -36.30 -21.86
N GLU A 536 36.79 -37.38 -21.82
CA GLU A 536 37.38 -37.88 -20.56
C GLU A 536 38.29 -36.84 -19.89
N ASN A 537 38.97 -36.02 -20.71
CA ASN A 537 39.79 -34.91 -20.24
C ASN A 537 38.93 -33.84 -19.55
N ASP A 538 37.78 -33.48 -20.11
CA ASP A 538 36.87 -32.50 -19.52
C ASP A 538 36.26 -33.00 -18.22
N VAL A 539 35.87 -34.28 -18.17
CA VAL A 539 35.38 -34.89 -16.92
C VAL A 539 36.46 -34.89 -15.85
N SER A 540 37.73 -35.18 -16.21
CA SER A 540 38.84 -35.11 -15.26
C SER A 540 39.09 -33.67 -14.76
N ALA A 541 38.96 -32.67 -15.64
CA ALA A 541 39.10 -31.26 -15.30
C ALA A 541 37.97 -30.76 -14.39
N LEU A 542 36.73 -31.18 -14.64
CA LEU A 542 35.56 -30.87 -13.81
C LEU A 542 35.65 -31.56 -12.43
N LEU A 543 36.13 -32.81 -12.38
CA LEU A 543 36.39 -33.51 -11.12
C LEU A 543 37.52 -32.83 -10.33
N ARG A 544 38.60 -32.42 -10.99
CA ARG A 544 39.68 -31.64 -10.36
C ARG A 544 39.13 -30.34 -9.78
N LEU A 545 38.31 -29.61 -10.53
CA LEU A 545 37.70 -28.34 -10.10
C LEU A 545 36.73 -28.53 -8.93
N ARG A 546 35.91 -29.58 -8.95
CA ARG A 546 35.02 -29.94 -7.85
C ARG A 546 35.80 -30.19 -6.56
N VAL A 547 36.92 -30.93 -6.63
CA VAL A 547 37.76 -31.22 -5.47
C VAL A 547 38.46 -29.96 -4.97
N MET A 548 38.99 -29.12 -5.86
CA MET A 548 39.61 -27.83 -5.52
C MET A 548 38.66 -26.89 -4.78
N LEU A 549 37.44 -26.76 -5.27
CA LEU A 549 36.44 -25.83 -4.73
C LEU A 549 35.52 -26.44 -3.67
N CYS A 550 35.71 -27.72 -3.31
CA CYS A 550 34.93 -28.42 -2.30
C CYS A 550 33.40 -28.40 -2.57
N ILE A 551 32.99 -28.62 -3.82
CA ILE A 551 31.56 -28.53 -4.21
C ILE A 551 30.83 -29.85 -3.89
N PRO A 552 29.65 -29.80 -3.24
CA PRO A 552 28.82 -30.99 -2.98
C PRO A 552 28.36 -31.70 -4.26
N GLN A 553 28.29 -33.04 -4.21
CA GLN A 553 27.86 -33.87 -5.35
C GLN A 553 26.47 -33.47 -5.88
N GLN A 554 25.51 -33.25 -4.97
CA GLN A 554 24.15 -32.86 -5.32
C GLN A 554 24.09 -31.57 -6.15
N THR A 555 25.00 -30.62 -5.88
CA THR A 555 25.04 -29.36 -6.61
C THR A 555 25.64 -29.53 -8.01
N VAL A 556 26.61 -30.44 -8.15
CA VAL A 556 27.18 -30.82 -9.44
C VAL A 556 26.13 -31.52 -10.29
N GLU A 557 25.40 -32.48 -9.72
CA GLU A 557 24.33 -33.21 -10.41
C GLU A 557 23.21 -32.27 -10.87
N ALA A 558 22.81 -31.30 -10.04
CA ALA A 558 21.83 -30.28 -10.42
C ALA A 558 22.34 -29.37 -11.56
N ALA A 559 23.58 -28.89 -11.49
CA ALA A 559 24.15 -28.07 -12.55
C ALA A 559 24.30 -28.87 -13.87
N HIS A 560 24.66 -30.15 -13.76
CA HIS A 560 24.78 -31.07 -14.88
C HIS A 560 23.41 -31.40 -15.48
N SER A 561 22.38 -31.64 -14.67
CA SER A 561 21.01 -31.85 -15.16
C SER A 561 20.44 -30.62 -15.83
N ASP A 562 20.77 -29.42 -15.34
CA ASP A 562 20.26 -28.17 -15.92
C ASP A 562 20.91 -27.87 -17.27
N ILE A 563 22.25 -27.87 -17.34
CA ILE A 563 22.99 -27.49 -18.55
C ILE A 563 22.92 -28.60 -19.59
N CYS A 564 23.41 -29.79 -19.25
CA CYS A 564 23.43 -30.92 -20.18
C CYS A 564 22.00 -31.37 -20.52
N GLY A 565 21.07 -31.32 -19.55
CA GLY A 565 19.67 -31.64 -19.80
C GLY A 565 18.99 -30.66 -20.76
N SER A 566 19.32 -29.36 -20.71
CA SER A 566 18.76 -28.39 -21.68
C SER A 566 19.25 -28.63 -23.12
N LEU A 567 20.49 -29.09 -23.29
CA LEU A 567 21.04 -29.43 -24.59
C LEU A 567 20.47 -30.74 -25.12
N PHE A 568 20.31 -31.73 -24.25
CA PHE A 568 19.60 -32.96 -24.57
C PHE A 568 18.12 -32.68 -24.93
N GLU A 569 17.45 -31.80 -24.20
CA GLU A 569 16.07 -31.39 -24.51
C GLU A 569 15.96 -30.77 -25.91
N LYS A 570 16.95 -29.99 -26.35
CA LYS A 570 17.00 -29.45 -27.73
C LYS A 570 17.12 -30.58 -28.75
N ALA A 571 18.06 -31.51 -28.55
CA ALA A 571 18.23 -32.66 -29.44
C ALA A 571 16.95 -33.52 -29.51
N VAL A 572 16.29 -33.75 -28.38
CA VAL A 572 15.01 -34.47 -28.32
C VAL A 572 13.89 -33.71 -29.03
N LYS A 573 13.80 -32.38 -28.88
CA LYS A 573 12.80 -31.57 -29.59
C LYS A 573 13.02 -31.54 -31.09
N GLU A 574 14.27 -31.47 -31.54
CA GLU A 574 14.63 -31.56 -32.96
C GLU A 574 14.25 -32.94 -33.53
N ALA A 575 14.57 -34.01 -32.79
CA ALA A 575 14.20 -35.36 -33.16
C ALA A 575 12.68 -35.57 -33.25
N ILE A 576 11.93 -34.97 -32.32
CA ILE A 576 10.47 -34.97 -32.33
C ILE A 576 9.91 -34.15 -33.50
N ALA A 577 10.52 -33.00 -33.81
CA ALA A 577 10.07 -32.10 -34.87
C ALA A 577 10.24 -32.71 -36.26
N ALA A 578 11.19 -33.64 -36.43
CA ALA A 578 11.37 -34.42 -37.65
C ALA A 578 10.17 -35.35 -37.95
N GLY A 579 9.34 -35.66 -36.95
CA GLY A 579 8.09 -36.40 -37.12
C GLY A 579 8.28 -37.88 -37.45
N VAL A 580 7.22 -38.51 -37.99
CA VAL A 580 7.18 -39.96 -38.25
C VAL A 580 8.06 -40.37 -39.45
N ASP A 581 8.22 -39.48 -40.43
CA ASP A 581 8.96 -39.76 -41.67
C ASP A 581 10.42 -39.27 -41.63
N GLY A 582 10.83 -38.53 -40.59
CA GLY A 582 12.16 -37.90 -40.48
C GLY A 582 13.03 -38.38 -39.32
N TYR A 583 12.61 -39.41 -38.57
CA TYR A 583 13.44 -40.04 -37.53
C TYR A 583 14.48 -40.99 -38.17
N ASP A 584 15.39 -40.41 -38.96
CA ASP A 584 16.40 -41.13 -39.73
C ASP A 584 17.60 -41.56 -38.87
N ALA A 585 18.48 -42.40 -39.43
CA ALA A 585 19.69 -42.89 -38.76
C ALA A 585 20.61 -41.76 -38.24
N ASP A 586 20.56 -40.57 -38.85
CA ASP A 586 21.34 -39.41 -38.42
C ASP A 586 20.74 -38.72 -37.19
N VAL A 587 19.40 -38.72 -37.05
CA VAL A 587 18.69 -38.23 -35.86
C VAL A 587 18.86 -39.20 -34.69
N LYS A 588 18.83 -40.51 -34.96
CA LYS A 588 19.14 -41.54 -33.95
C LYS A 588 20.55 -41.36 -33.38
N LYS A 589 21.53 -41.15 -34.27
CA LYS A 589 22.92 -40.89 -33.87
C LYS A 589 23.05 -39.59 -33.09
N SER A 590 22.35 -38.51 -33.45
CA SER A 590 22.43 -37.25 -32.71
C SER A 590 21.81 -37.36 -31.30
N VAL A 591 20.71 -38.09 -31.14
CA VAL A 591 20.11 -38.37 -29.83
C VAL A 591 21.00 -39.30 -28.99
N GLN A 592 21.54 -40.38 -29.58
CA GLN A 592 22.49 -41.26 -28.89
C GLN A 592 23.75 -40.51 -28.47
N LYS A 593 24.27 -39.65 -29.37
CA LYS A 593 25.41 -38.76 -29.12
C LYS A 593 25.11 -37.80 -27.98
N ALA A 594 23.93 -37.19 -27.95
CA ALA A 594 23.52 -36.29 -26.88
C ALA A 594 23.25 -37.03 -25.55
N ALA A 595 22.69 -38.24 -25.57
CA ALA A 595 22.41 -39.01 -24.36
C ALA A 595 23.69 -39.54 -23.70
N HIS A 596 24.57 -40.16 -24.50
CA HIS A 596 25.80 -40.80 -24.01
C HIS A 596 26.99 -39.82 -23.94
N GLY A 597 27.13 -38.93 -24.91
CA GLY A 597 28.21 -37.93 -24.94
C GLY A 597 28.10 -36.89 -23.84
N LEU A 598 26.88 -36.55 -23.40
CA LEU A 598 26.66 -35.64 -22.28
C LEU A 598 26.65 -36.34 -20.90
N LYS A 599 26.83 -37.67 -20.86
CA LYS A 599 26.87 -38.48 -19.61
C LYS A 599 25.72 -38.20 -18.64
N LEU A 600 24.52 -37.94 -19.15
CA LEU A 600 23.33 -37.78 -18.32
C LEU A 600 23.00 -39.12 -17.66
N THR A 601 22.60 -39.11 -16.38
CA THR A 601 22.05 -40.31 -15.75
C THR A 601 20.79 -40.74 -16.50
N ARG A 602 20.62 -42.03 -16.71
CA ARG A 602 19.49 -42.63 -17.44
C ARG A 602 18.14 -42.10 -16.95
N GLU A 603 17.97 -41.92 -15.66
CA GLU A 603 16.73 -41.39 -15.05
C GLU A 603 16.42 -39.95 -15.49
N ILE A 604 17.43 -39.07 -15.46
CA ILE A 604 17.28 -37.67 -15.85
C ILE A 604 17.01 -37.55 -17.36
N ALA A 605 17.76 -38.27 -18.20
CA ALA A 605 17.52 -38.30 -19.65
C ALA A 605 16.11 -38.81 -19.99
N MET A 606 15.66 -39.89 -19.35
CA MET A 606 14.29 -40.40 -19.51
C MET A 606 13.25 -39.40 -19.01
N SER A 607 13.47 -38.70 -17.90
CA SER A 607 12.52 -37.71 -17.38
C SER A 607 12.35 -36.52 -18.35
N ILE A 608 13.44 -36.05 -18.96
CA ILE A 608 13.46 -34.95 -19.92
C ILE A 608 12.77 -35.37 -21.22
N ALA A 609 13.13 -36.55 -21.76
CA ALA A 609 12.51 -37.10 -22.94
C ALA A 609 11.00 -37.35 -22.73
N SER A 610 10.63 -37.94 -21.59
CA SER A 610 9.22 -38.20 -21.25
C SER A 610 8.42 -36.90 -21.15
N LYS A 611 8.96 -35.85 -20.55
CA LYS A 611 8.30 -34.54 -20.48
C LYS A 611 8.08 -33.95 -21.87
N ALA A 612 9.07 -34.03 -22.76
CA ALA A 612 8.94 -33.57 -24.14
C ALA A 612 7.86 -34.37 -24.89
N VAL A 613 7.93 -35.71 -24.86
CA VAL A 613 6.98 -36.62 -25.52
C VAL A 613 5.54 -36.40 -25.03
N ARG A 614 5.32 -36.27 -23.71
CA ARG A 614 3.99 -36.03 -23.14
C ARG A 614 3.37 -34.71 -23.62
N GLN A 615 4.17 -33.66 -23.84
CA GLN A 615 3.66 -32.41 -24.43
C GLN A 615 3.12 -32.61 -25.86
N ILE A 616 3.76 -33.45 -26.67
CA ILE A 616 3.27 -33.76 -28.04
C ILE A 616 2.01 -34.60 -27.99
N PHE A 617 1.95 -35.60 -27.11
CA PHE A 617 0.74 -36.39 -26.91
C PHE A 617 -0.45 -35.52 -26.48
N VAL A 618 -0.24 -34.58 -25.56
CA VAL A 618 -1.28 -33.60 -25.18
C VAL A 618 -1.70 -32.73 -26.37
N ASN A 619 -0.77 -32.37 -27.27
CA ASN A 619 -1.12 -31.63 -28.50
C ASN A 619 -1.97 -32.47 -29.46
N TYR A 620 -1.67 -33.76 -29.65
CA TYR A 620 -2.52 -34.67 -30.42
C TYR A 620 -3.92 -34.82 -29.80
N ILE A 621 -4.01 -34.90 -28.47
CA ILE A 621 -5.29 -34.97 -27.76
C ILE A 621 -6.07 -33.66 -27.90
N LYS A 622 -5.42 -32.50 -27.83
CA LYS A 622 -6.06 -31.20 -28.11
C LYS A 622 -6.62 -31.15 -29.54
N ARG A 623 -5.87 -31.64 -30.53
CA ARG A 623 -6.36 -31.73 -31.93
C ARG A 623 -7.54 -32.71 -32.05
N ALA A 624 -7.46 -33.86 -31.38
CA ALA A 624 -8.54 -34.84 -31.36
C ALA A 624 -9.83 -34.27 -30.72
N ARG A 625 -9.71 -33.45 -29.66
CA ARG A 625 -10.85 -32.75 -29.04
C ARG A 625 -11.42 -31.62 -29.89
N ALA A 626 -10.57 -30.91 -30.62
CA ALA A 626 -10.98 -29.81 -31.51
C ALA A 626 -11.62 -30.31 -32.81
N ALA A 627 -11.54 -31.61 -33.10
CA ALA A 627 -12.13 -32.21 -34.29
C ALA A 627 -13.67 -32.15 -34.24
N ALA A 628 -14.29 -31.76 -35.35
CA ALA A 628 -15.75 -31.63 -35.44
C ALA A 628 -16.46 -33.00 -35.47
N ASN A 629 -15.77 -34.03 -35.96
CA ASN A 629 -16.32 -35.36 -36.17
C ASN A 629 -15.55 -36.43 -35.38
N ARG A 630 -16.27 -37.44 -34.85
CA ARG A 630 -15.69 -38.59 -34.15
C ARG A 630 -14.65 -39.35 -35.00
N THR A 631 -14.83 -39.36 -36.32
CA THR A 631 -13.92 -40.00 -37.27
C THR A 631 -12.59 -39.25 -37.42
N GLU A 632 -12.62 -37.92 -37.37
CA GLU A 632 -11.42 -37.07 -37.41
C GLU A 632 -10.66 -37.14 -36.08
N ALA A 633 -11.38 -37.13 -34.96
CA ALA A 633 -10.80 -37.35 -33.63
C ALA A 633 -10.05 -38.70 -33.57
N ALA A 634 -10.64 -39.78 -34.10
CA ALA A 634 -10.01 -41.09 -34.17
C ALA A 634 -8.78 -41.12 -35.10
N LYS A 635 -8.78 -40.36 -36.20
CA LYS A 635 -7.59 -40.24 -37.09
C LYS A 635 -6.43 -39.53 -36.39
N GLU A 636 -6.69 -38.49 -35.61
CA GLU A 636 -5.65 -37.83 -34.79
C GLU A 636 -5.12 -38.75 -33.68
N LEU A 637 -5.99 -39.54 -33.04
CA LEU A 637 -5.56 -40.57 -32.08
C LEU A 637 -4.71 -41.67 -32.75
N LYS A 638 -5.03 -42.08 -33.98
CA LYS A 638 -4.19 -43.00 -34.76
C LYS A 638 -2.81 -42.43 -35.07
N LYS A 639 -2.72 -41.14 -35.42
CA LYS A 639 -1.42 -40.45 -35.62
C LYS A 639 -0.60 -40.45 -34.34
N MET A 640 -1.23 -40.25 -33.18
CA MET A 640 -0.57 -40.32 -31.88
C MET A 640 -0.01 -41.73 -31.60
N ILE A 641 -0.77 -42.78 -31.91
CA ILE A 641 -0.33 -44.17 -31.74
C ILE A 641 0.82 -44.51 -32.69
N ALA A 642 0.73 -44.09 -33.96
CA ALA A 642 1.81 -44.26 -34.93
C ALA A 642 3.10 -43.56 -34.50
N PHE A 643 3.00 -42.34 -33.95
CA PHE A 643 4.13 -41.61 -33.38
C PHE A 643 4.73 -42.35 -32.17
N ASN A 644 3.91 -42.93 -31.29
CA ASN A 644 4.42 -43.72 -30.16
C ASN A 644 5.17 -44.98 -30.64
N THR A 645 4.63 -45.70 -31.61
CA THR A 645 5.18 -46.98 -32.09
C THR A 645 6.43 -46.81 -32.95
N LEU A 646 6.56 -45.71 -33.70
CA LEU A 646 7.67 -45.51 -34.63
C LEU A 646 8.77 -44.59 -34.08
N VAL A 647 8.44 -43.55 -33.32
CA VAL A 647 9.42 -42.53 -32.89
C VAL A 647 9.76 -42.68 -31.41
N VAL A 648 8.74 -42.80 -30.54
CA VAL A 648 8.96 -42.83 -29.09
C VAL A 648 9.60 -44.15 -28.63
N THR A 649 9.23 -45.26 -29.26
CA THR A 649 9.86 -46.58 -29.03
C THR A 649 11.34 -46.59 -29.29
N GLU A 650 11.74 -46.03 -30.42
CA GLU A 650 13.13 -45.96 -30.86
C GLU A 650 13.89 -44.94 -30.02
N LEU A 651 13.28 -43.79 -29.70
CA LEU A 651 13.86 -42.80 -28.79
C LEU A 651 14.16 -43.38 -27.40
N VAL A 652 13.25 -44.17 -26.83
CA VAL A 652 13.46 -44.84 -25.54
C VAL A 652 14.55 -45.90 -25.65
N ALA A 653 14.60 -46.66 -26.74
CA ALA A 653 15.67 -47.64 -26.97
C ALA A 653 17.05 -46.96 -27.11
N ASP A 654 17.11 -45.82 -27.81
CA ASP A 654 18.31 -45.02 -28.02
C ASP A 654 18.83 -44.40 -26.70
N ILE A 655 17.93 -43.98 -25.79
CA ILE A 655 18.31 -43.48 -24.45
C ILE A 655 18.81 -44.61 -23.55
N LYS A 656 18.28 -45.84 -23.72
CA LYS A 656 18.66 -47.02 -22.93
C LYS A 656 19.94 -47.70 -23.42
N GLY A 657 20.34 -47.47 -24.67
CA GLY A 657 21.53 -48.06 -25.28
C GLY A 657 21.36 -49.53 -25.70
N GLU A 658 20.12 -50.00 -25.88
CA GLU A 658 19.84 -51.37 -26.33
C GLU A 658 19.96 -51.44 -27.87
N SER A 659 21.13 -51.83 -28.39
CA SER A 659 21.28 -52.16 -29.81
C SER A 659 20.41 -53.36 -30.18
N SER A 660 19.82 -53.33 -31.37
CA SER A 660 18.80 -54.27 -31.87
C SER A 660 19.20 -55.75 -32.03
N ASP A 661 20.36 -56.18 -31.54
CA ASP A 661 20.90 -57.55 -31.71
C ASP A 661 21.36 -58.16 -30.38
N THR A 662 20.44 -58.38 -29.45
CA THR A 662 20.58 -59.49 -28.49
C THR A 662 19.20 -60.02 -28.14
N SER A 663 18.85 -61.17 -28.72
CA SER A 663 17.88 -62.07 -28.14
C SER A 663 18.41 -62.53 -26.78
N SER A 664 17.72 -62.18 -25.70
CA SER A 664 17.85 -62.89 -24.44
C SER A 664 16.47 -63.38 -24.01
N GLU A 665 16.25 -64.65 -24.26
CA GLU A 665 15.27 -65.50 -23.57
C GLU A 665 15.47 -65.40 -22.06
N GLU A 666 14.39 -65.03 -21.35
CA GLU A 666 13.93 -65.51 -20.02
C GLU A 666 14.87 -65.47 -18.79
N PRO A 667 14.37 -65.47 -17.52
CA PRO A 667 13.02 -65.84 -17.07
C PRO A 667 12.38 -64.86 -16.06
N VAL A 668 11.14 -64.45 -16.31
CA VAL A 668 10.18 -64.04 -15.26
C VAL A 668 8.84 -64.70 -15.61
N LYS A 669 8.80 -66.03 -15.52
CA LYS A 669 7.64 -66.85 -15.89
C LYS A 669 7.00 -67.61 -14.72
N GLU A 670 7.48 -67.41 -13.50
CA GLU A 670 6.97 -68.16 -12.34
C GLU A 670 6.14 -67.29 -11.37
N GLU A 671 6.48 -66.03 -11.13
CA GLU A 671 5.67 -65.16 -10.24
C GLU A 671 4.39 -64.61 -10.89
N ALA A 672 4.32 -64.59 -12.22
CA ALA A 672 3.12 -64.17 -12.95
C ALA A 672 2.00 -65.25 -12.92
N LYS A 673 2.34 -66.53 -12.74
CA LYS A 673 1.36 -67.62 -12.78
C LYS A 673 0.51 -67.72 -11.52
N GLU A 674 1.06 -67.40 -10.35
CA GLU A 674 0.28 -67.42 -9.09
C GLU A 674 -0.65 -66.20 -8.94
N VAL A 675 -0.37 -65.10 -9.65
CA VAL A 675 -1.27 -63.93 -9.72
C VAL A 675 -2.31 -64.10 -10.82
N GLU A 676 -1.96 -64.77 -11.93
CA GLU A 676 -2.90 -65.16 -12.99
C GLU A 676 -4.00 -66.08 -12.46
N GLU A 677 -3.70 -67.10 -11.66
CA GLU A 677 -4.74 -68.03 -11.15
C GLU A 677 -5.80 -67.38 -10.23
N LYS A 678 -5.48 -66.25 -9.58
CA LYS A 678 -6.46 -65.48 -8.78
C LYS A 678 -7.20 -64.40 -9.57
N GLN A 679 -6.64 -63.95 -10.70
CA GLN A 679 -7.29 -62.99 -11.60
C GLN A 679 -8.22 -63.67 -12.60
N VAL A 680 -7.99 -64.96 -12.92
CA VAL A 680 -8.79 -65.74 -13.88
C VAL A 680 -10.25 -65.90 -13.42
N GLU A 681 -10.53 -66.05 -12.11
CA GLU A 681 -11.92 -66.21 -11.63
C GLU A 681 -12.76 -64.92 -11.75
N GLU A 682 -12.15 -63.72 -11.63
CA GLU A 682 -12.84 -62.44 -11.87
C GLU A 682 -12.92 -62.10 -13.37
N ASP A 683 -11.90 -62.48 -14.16
CA ASP A 683 -11.83 -62.20 -15.60
C ASP A 683 -12.83 -63.03 -16.43
N GLU A 684 -13.12 -64.28 -16.05
CA GLU A 684 -14.08 -65.16 -16.74
C GLU A 684 -15.51 -64.57 -16.82
N GLU A 685 -15.93 -63.78 -15.83
CA GLU A 685 -17.25 -63.12 -15.83
C GLU A 685 -17.34 -61.99 -16.88
N TRP A 686 -16.23 -61.33 -17.19
CA TRP A 686 -16.15 -60.18 -18.10
C TRP A 686 -15.73 -60.54 -19.53
N GLU A 687 -15.22 -61.76 -19.77
CA GLU A 687 -14.92 -62.32 -21.10
C GLU A 687 -16.16 -62.49 -22.02
N SER A 688 -17.36 -62.28 -21.45
CA SER A 688 -18.63 -62.26 -22.18
C SER A 688 -18.80 -61.05 -23.10
N LEU A 689 -18.07 -59.95 -22.86
CA LEU A 689 -18.14 -58.74 -23.68
C LEU A 689 -17.45 -58.97 -25.04
N GLN A 690 -18.23 -59.01 -26.11
CA GLN A 690 -17.73 -59.24 -27.48
C GLN A 690 -16.65 -58.24 -27.93
N THR A 691 -16.64 -57.05 -27.33
CA THR A 691 -15.68 -55.98 -27.63
C THR A 691 -14.32 -56.19 -26.97
N LEU A 692 -14.25 -56.85 -25.81
CA LEU A 692 -13.00 -57.23 -25.15
C LEU A 692 -12.36 -58.45 -25.83
N ARG A 693 -13.18 -59.43 -26.28
CA ARG A 693 -12.69 -60.59 -27.04
C ARG A 693 -11.97 -60.20 -28.34
N LYS A 694 -12.37 -59.09 -28.97
CA LYS A 694 -11.75 -58.54 -30.19
C LYS A 694 -10.46 -57.75 -29.93
N ILE A 695 -10.17 -57.40 -28.68
CA ILE A 695 -8.93 -56.69 -28.30
C ILE A 695 -7.74 -57.65 -28.14
N ARG A 696 -7.96 -58.94 -27.87
CA ARG A 696 -6.91 -59.97 -27.91
C ARG A 696 -6.72 -60.45 -29.37
N PRO A 697 -5.56 -60.18 -30.01
CA PRO A 697 -5.31 -60.59 -31.38
C PRO A 697 -5.05 -62.11 -31.48
N GLY A 698 -5.46 -62.73 -32.58
CA GLY A 698 -4.90 -64.02 -32.98
C GLY A 698 -3.40 -63.89 -33.32
N LYS A 699 -2.59 -64.93 -33.04
CA LYS A 699 -1.12 -64.94 -33.21
C LYS A 699 -0.61 -64.40 -34.56
N GLU A 700 -1.41 -64.48 -35.63
CA GLU A 700 -1.08 -64.00 -36.97
C GLU A 700 -1.20 -62.47 -37.16
N LEU A 701 -2.09 -61.78 -36.44
CA LEU A 701 -2.30 -60.33 -36.59
C LEU A 701 -1.24 -59.52 -35.82
N SER A 702 -0.77 -60.04 -34.68
CA SER A 702 0.36 -59.50 -33.93
C SER A 702 1.68 -59.57 -34.71
N ALA A 703 1.83 -60.56 -35.60
CA ALA A 703 3.03 -60.69 -36.45
C ALA A 703 3.05 -59.71 -37.63
N LYS A 704 1.89 -59.17 -38.06
CA LYS A 704 1.76 -58.26 -39.21
C LYS A 704 1.90 -56.77 -38.86
N LEU A 705 1.75 -56.39 -37.58
CA LEU A 705 1.69 -54.99 -37.12
C LEU A 705 2.98 -54.47 -36.43
N GLY A 706 4.03 -55.28 -36.33
CA GLY A 706 5.29 -54.88 -35.70
C GLY A 706 5.24 -54.84 -34.16
N LYS A 707 6.40 -54.54 -33.54
CA LYS A 707 6.59 -54.55 -32.07
C LYS A 707 5.53 -53.66 -31.37
N PRO A 708 5.02 -54.05 -30.18
CA PRO A 708 4.14 -53.20 -29.40
C PRO A 708 4.85 -51.87 -29.05
N GLY A 709 4.12 -50.76 -29.12
CA GLY A 709 4.64 -49.44 -28.71
C GLY A 709 5.05 -49.41 -27.24
N GLN A 710 5.96 -48.51 -26.85
CA GLN A 710 6.39 -48.36 -25.45
C GLN A 710 5.21 -47.95 -24.56
N THR A 711 5.19 -48.50 -23.35
CA THR A 711 4.23 -48.18 -22.28
C THR A 711 4.83 -47.37 -21.14
N GLU A 712 6.13 -47.05 -21.20
CA GLU A 712 6.85 -46.36 -20.11
C GLU A 712 6.47 -44.88 -20.01
N ILE A 713 6.16 -44.24 -21.14
CA ILE A 713 5.73 -42.84 -21.18
C ILE A 713 4.21 -42.81 -21.26
N THR A 714 3.56 -42.68 -20.10
CA THR A 714 2.10 -42.62 -19.98
C THR A 714 1.61 -41.19 -19.73
N LEU A 715 0.33 -40.95 -20.03
CA LEU A 715 -0.37 -39.68 -19.74
C LEU A 715 -1.20 -39.75 -18.46
N LYS A 716 -0.95 -40.74 -17.60
CA LYS A 716 -1.73 -40.98 -16.37
C LYS A 716 -1.74 -39.75 -15.45
N ASP A 717 -0.59 -39.09 -15.30
CA ASP A 717 -0.42 -37.92 -14.42
C ASP A 717 -0.79 -36.59 -15.09
N ASP A 718 -0.95 -36.57 -16.43
CA ASP A 718 -1.21 -35.36 -17.21
C ASP A 718 -2.69 -35.14 -17.54
N LEU A 719 -3.55 -36.17 -17.42
CA LEU A 719 -4.98 -36.12 -17.76
C LEU A 719 -5.87 -36.72 -16.66
N PRO A 720 -7.02 -36.09 -16.33
CA PRO A 720 -7.96 -36.65 -15.37
C PRO A 720 -8.59 -37.94 -15.93
N GLU A 721 -8.92 -38.87 -15.03
CA GLU A 721 -9.51 -40.18 -15.36
C GLU A 721 -10.67 -40.08 -16.36
N ARG A 722 -11.59 -39.12 -16.14
CA ARG A 722 -12.74 -38.88 -17.03
C ARG A 722 -12.31 -38.61 -18.48
N GLU A 723 -11.33 -37.73 -18.68
CA GLU A 723 -10.86 -37.39 -20.02
C GLU A 723 -10.16 -38.58 -20.69
N ARG A 724 -9.41 -39.37 -19.92
CA ARG A 724 -8.76 -40.59 -20.42
C ARG A 724 -9.79 -41.63 -20.85
N THR A 725 -10.81 -41.86 -20.03
CA THR A 725 -11.91 -42.78 -20.35
C THR A 725 -12.75 -42.29 -21.51
N ASP A 726 -12.97 -40.98 -21.65
CA ASP A 726 -13.75 -40.40 -22.74
C ASP A 726 -13.04 -40.48 -24.09
N LEU A 727 -11.71 -40.28 -24.12
CA LEU A 727 -10.89 -40.46 -25.31
C LEU A 727 -10.89 -41.93 -25.76
N TYR A 728 -10.72 -42.84 -24.80
CA TYR A 728 -10.80 -44.28 -25.04
C TYR A 728 -12.21 -44.70 -25.53
N LYS A 729 -13.26 -44.20 -24.89
CA LYS A 729 -14.67 -44.43 -25.28
C LYS A 729 -14.98 -43.88 -26.67
N THR A 730 -14.44 -42.71 -27.02
CA THR A 730 -14.62 -42.09 -28.34
C THR A 730 -13.97 -42.94 -29.43
N TYR A 731 -12.78 -43.48 -29.17
CA TYR A 731 -12.09 -44.37 -30.11
C TYR A 731 -12.76 -45.75 -30.19
N LEU A 732 -13.19 -46.33 -29.06
CA LEU A 732 -13.96 -47.57 -29.02
C LEU A 732 -15.28 -47.46 -29.79
N LEU A 733 -16.01 -46.35 -29.60
CA LEU A 733 -17.24 -46.10 -30.35
C LEU A 733 -16.96 -46.00 -31.85
N PHE A 734 -15.84 -45.38 -32.25
CA PHE A 734 -15.39 -45.35 -33.63
C PHE A 734 -15.11 -46.76 -34.18
N CYS A 735 -14.46 -47.64 -33.41
CA CYS A 735 -14.24 -49.05 -33.78
C CYS A 735 -15.55 -49.82 -33.99
N LEU A 736 -16.61 -49.48 -33.25
CA LEU A 736 -17.92 -50.15 -33.36
C LEU A 736 -18.79 -49.60 -34.50
N THR A 737 -18.77 -48.28 -34.75
CA THR A 737 -19.63 -47.65 -35.76
C THR A 737 -19.04 -47.68 -37.18
N GLY A 738 -17.72 -47.86 -37.31
CA GLY A 738 -17.02 -47.79 -38.58
C GLY A 738 -16.90 -46.37 -39.16
N GLU A 739 -16.23 -46.23 -40.29
CA GLU A 739 -16.09 -44.94 -40.97
C GLU A 739 -17.30 -44.69 -41.88
N VAL A 740 -17.90 -43.52 -41.68
CA VAL A 740 -19.12 -43.13 -42.35
C VAL A 740 -18.79 -42.08 -43.40
N THR A 741 -18.53 -42.53 -44.63
CA THR A 741 -18.24 -41.62 -45.74
C THR A 741 -19.55 -41.13 -46.36
N LYS A 742 -19.74 -39.80 -46.39
CA LYS A 742 -20.82 -39.16 -47.15
C LYS A 742 -20.35 -39.04 -48.60
N ILE A 743 -20.98 -39.78 -49.50
CA ILE A 743 -20.77 -39.61 -50.94
C ILE A 743 -21.54 -38.35 -51.39
N PRO A 744 -21.07 -37.58 -52.39
CA PRO A 744 -21.79 -36.43 -52.94
C PRO A 744 -23.07 -36.86 -53.69
N PHE A 745 -24.08 -37.33 -52.94
CA PHE A 745 -25.49 -37.49 -53.32
C PHE A 745 -26.38 -37.76 -52.09
N GLY A 746 -25.88 -37.55 -50.87
CA GLY A 746 -26.65 -37.74 -49.62
C GLY A 746 -26.70 -39.18 -49.10
N ALA A 747 -26.13 -40.15 -49.82
CA ALA A 747 -26.00 -41.53 -49.36
C ALA A 747 -24.81 -41.69 -48.38
N GLN A 748 -25.07 -42.37 -47.27
CA GLN A 748 -24.15 -42.59 -46.17
C GLN A 748 -23.73 -44.07 -46.16
N ILE A 749 -22.48 -44.39 -46.50
CA ILE A 749 -21.98 -45.78 -46.48
C ILE A 749 -21.18 -46.00 -45.20
N THR A 750 -21.55 -47.02 -44.43
CA THR A 750 -20.80 -47.54 -43.28
C THR A 750 -19.93 -48.71 -43.76
N THR A 751 -18.61 -48.58 -43.65
CA THR A 751 -17.69 -49.71 -43.87
C THR A 751 -17.46 -50.42 -42.53
N LYS A 752 -17.70 -51.73 -42.46
CA LYS A 752 -17.27 -52.57 -41.32
C LYS A 752 -15.75 -52.69 -41.39
N LYS A 753 -15.05 -52.33 -40.31
CA LYS A 753 -13.58 -52.27 -40.25
C LYS A 753 -12.98 -53.47 -39.53
N ASP A 754 -11.72 -53.77 -39.90
CA ASP A 754 -10.94 -54.94 -39.49
C ASP A 754 -10.57 -54.94 -38.01
N ASP A 755 -10.31 -56.13 -37.46
CA ASP A 755 -9.88 -56.37 -36.07
C ASP A 755 -8.57 -55.64 -35.69
N SER A 756 -7.83 -55.10 -36.67
CA SER A 756 -6.63 -54.29 -36.47
C SER A 756 -6.88 -52.99 -35.70
N GLU A 757 -8.09 -52.41 -35.78
CA GLU A 757 -8.41 -51.19 -35.04
C GLU A 757 -8.53 -51.42 -33.53
N PHE A 758 -8.87 -52.64 -33.10
CA PHE A 758 -8.92 -53.03 -31.69
C PHE A 758 -7.51 -53.21 -31.08
N VAL A 759 -6.51 -53.55 -31.90
CA VAL A 759 -5.10 -53.57 -31.47
C VAL A 759 -4.60 -52.14 -31.18
N PHE A 760 -4.98 -51.17 -32.03
CA PHE A 760 -4.70 -49.75 -31.78
C PHE A 760 -5.43 -49.23 -30.54
N LEU A 761 -6.63 -49.74 -30.24
CA LEU A 761 -7.35 -49.39 -29.00
C LEU A 761 -6.59 -49.88 -27.76
N SER A 762 -6.00 -51.07 -27.78
CA SER A 762 -5.14 -51.57 -26.70
C SER A 762 -3.90 -50.69 -26.50
N GLN A 763 -3.22 -50.32 -27.59
CA GLN A 763 -2.06 -49.43 -27.56
C GLN A 763 -2.43 -48.03 -27.04
N LEU A 764 -3.61 -47.52 -27.40
CA LEU A 764 -4.14 -46.26 -26.88
C LEU A 764 -4.40 -46.34 -25.37
N GLY A 765 -4.94 -47.46 -24.88
CA GLY A 765 -5.12 -47.71 -23.45
C GLY A 765 -3.79 -47.65 -22.69
N GLY A 766 -2.73 -48.22 -23.26
CA GLY A 766 -1.36 -48.15 -22.73
C GLY A 766 -0.80 -46.73 -22.67
N ILE A 767 -0.94 -45.92 -23.74
CA ILE A 767 -0.47 -44.53 -23.78
C ILE A 767 -1.24 -43.64 -22.79
N LEU A 768 -2.56 -43.84 -22.69
CA LEU A 768 -3.41 -43.13 -21.72
C LEU A 768 -3.15 -43.60 -20.27
N GLY A 769 -2.47 -44.72 -20.07
CA GLY A 769 -2.23 -45.29 -18.75
C GLY A 769 -3.51 -45.74 -18.04
N LEU A 770 -4.50 -46.22 -18.80
CA LEU A 770 -5.74 -46.79 -18.25
C LEU A 770 -5.43 -48.16 -17.64
N SER A 771 -6.00 -48.43 -16.46
CA SER A 771 -5.91 -49.75 -15.84
C SER A 771 -6.82 -50.77 -16.53
N SER A 772 -6.51 -52.06 -16.41
CA SER A 772 -7.37 -53.14 -16.94
C SER A 772 -8.82 -53.00 -16.45
N LYS A 773 -9.00 -52.63 -15.17
CA LYS A 773 -10.32 -52.41 -14.55
C LYS A 773 -11.07 -51.24 -15.17
N GLU A 774 -10.41 -50.11 -15.40
CA GLU A 774 -11.00 -48.94 -16.07
C GLU A 774 -11.40 -49.26 -17.51
N THR A 775 -10.55 -50.01 -18.23
CA THR A 775 -10.86 -50.46 -19.59
C THR A 775 -12.11 -51.34 -19.61
N VAL A 776 -12.19 -52.36 -18.75
CA VAL A 776 -13.37 -53.24 -18.64
C VAL A 776 -14.62 -52.44 -18.30
N GLU A 777 -14.52 -51.46 -17.39
CA GLU A 777 -15.65 -50.60 -17.03
C GLU A 777 -16.15 -49.75 -18.20
N VAL A 778 -15.27 -49.20 -19.04
CA VAL A 778 -15.70 -48.45 -20.24
C VAL A 778 -16.45 -49.36 -21.21
N HIS A 779 -15.90 -50.55 -21.48
CA HIS A 779 -16.56 -51.55 -22.34
C HIS A 779 -17.92 -51.99 -21.78
N ARG A 780 -18.01 -52.20 -20.46
CA ARG A 780 -19.26 -52.49 -19.75
C ARG A 780 -20.27 -51.35 -19.86
N SER A 781 -19.87 -50.11 -19.58
CA SER A 781 -20.78 -48.95 -19.61
C SER A 781 -21.41 -48.74 -20.99
N LEU A 782 -20.66 -49.03 -22.05
CA LEU A 782 -21.14 -48.92 -23.42
C LEU A 782 -22.11 -50.05 -23.77
N ALA A 783 -21.83 -51.28 -23.30
CA ALA A 783 -22.74 -52.42 -23.42
C ALA A 783 -24.06 -52.16 -22.65
N GLU A 784 -24.00 -51.65 -21.44
CA GLU A 784 -25.19 -51.26 -20.65
C GLU A 784 -26.02 -50.18 -21.36
N GLN A 785 -25.36 -49.17 -21.92
CA GLN A 785 -26.04 -48.09 -22.65
C GLN A 785 -26.74 -48.61 -23.92
N ALA A 786 -26.07 -49.47 -24.69
CA ALA A 786 -26.65 -50.08 -25.88
C ALA A 786 -27.84 -50.98 -25.52
N PHE A 787 -27.70 -51.80 -24.47
CA PHE A 787 -28.77 -52.66 -23.98
C PHE A 787 -29.96 -51.83 -23.47
N ARG A 788 -29.73 -50.77 -22.70
CA ARG A 788 -30.78 -49.89 -22.17
C ARG A 788 -31.58 -49.22 -23.29
N GLN A 789 -30.93 -48.67 -24.31
CA GLN A 789 -31.61 -48.01 -25.43
C GLN A 789 -32.52 -48.98 -26.21
N GLN A 790 -32.05 -50.21 -26.45
CA GLN A 790 -32.84 -51.22 -27.14
C GLN A 790 -33.94 -51.81 -26.25
N ALA A 791 -33.67 -52.01 -24.96
CA ALA A 791 -34.64 -52.50 -23.99
C ALA A 791 -35.77 -51.49 -23.74
N GLU A 792 -35.48 -50.18 -23.72
CA GLU A 792 -36.50 -49.13 -23.60
C GLU A 792 -37.49 -49.14 -24.78
N VAL A 793 -37.03 -49.49 -25.99
CA VAL A 793 -37.89 -49.64 -27.17
C VAL A 793 -38.79 -50.88 -27.05
N ILE A 794 -38.24 -52.00 -26.57
CA ILE A 794 -39.00 -53.25 -26.39
C ILE A 794 -40.03 -53.13 -25.26
N LEU A 795 -39.70 -52.39 -24.20
CA LEU A 795 -40.53 -52.21 -23.00
C LEU A 795 -41.37 -50.93 -23.02
N ALA A 796 -41.69 -50.39 -24.19
CA ALA A 796 -42.45 -49.15 -24.34
C ALA A 796 -43.77 -49.12 -23.55
N ASP A 797 -44.48 -50.27 -23.50
CA ASP A 797 -45.78 -50.41 -22.81
C ASP A 797 -45.67 -50.86 -21.34
N GLY A 798 -44.45 -51.02 -20.80
CA GLY A 798 -44.22 -51.38 -19.39
C GLY A 798 -44.55 -52.82 -18.97
N GLN A 799 -45.13 -53.64 -19.86
CA GLN A 799 -45.46 -55.04 -19.56
C GLN A 799 -44.34 -56.01 -19.96
N LEU A 800 -43.97 -56.90 -19.03
CA LEU A 800 -43.07 -58.04 -19.23
C LEU A 800 -43.87 -59.27 -19.72
N THR A 801 -44.16 -59.32 -21.02
CA THR A 801 -44.69 -60.55 -21.63
C THR A 801 -43.57 -61.58 -21.82
N LYS A 802 -43.92 -62.87 -21.81
CA LYS A 802 -42.95 -63.97 -22.04
C LYS A 802 -42.11 -63.78 -23.31
N THR A 803 -42.72 -63.27 -24.38
CA THR A 803 -42.06 -62.95 -25.65
C THR A 803 -41.05 -61.81 -25.57
N ARG A 804 -41.32 -60.79 -24.73
CA ARG A 804 -40.39 -59.66 -24.52
C ARG A 804 -39.21 -60.06 -23.66
N VAL A 805 -39.42 -60.95 -22.69
CA VAL A 805 -38.33 -61.54 -21.89
C VAL A 805 -37.41 -62.35 -22.81
N GLU A 806 -37.94 -63.16 -23.73
CA GLU A 806 -37.14 -63.90 -24.72
C GLU A 806 -36.35 -62.97 -25.66
N GLN A 807 -36.95 -61.85 -26.12
CA GLN A 807 -36.26 -60.83 -26.92
C GLN A 807 -35.17 -60.08 -26.14
N LEU A 808 -35.41 -59.80 -24.86
CA LEU A 808 -34.42 -59.18 -23.97
C LEU A 808 -33.27 -60.14 -23.65
N ASP A 809 -33.55 -61.43 -23.50
CA ASP A 809 -32.53 -62.48 -23.31
C ASP A 809 -31.67 -62.67 -24.58
N GLU A 810 -32.27 -62.56 -25.77
CA GLU A 810 -31.54 -62.60 -27.04
C GLU A 810 -30.67 -61.34 -27.22
N LEU A 811 -31.18 -60.15 -26.89
CA LEU A 811 -30.38 -58.92 -26.88
C LEU A 811 -29.25 -58.96 -25.85
N GLN A 812 -29.49 -59.54 -24.68
CA GLN A 812 -28.46 -59.70 -23.66
C GLN A 812 -27.30 -60.55 -24.20
N LYS A 813 -27.61 -61.65 -24.91
CA LYS A 813 -26.60 -62.51 -25.55
C LYS A 813 -25.86 -61.81 -26.70
N GLN A 814 -26.53 -60.95 -27.46
CA GLN A 814 -25.91 -60.19 -28.56
C GLN A 814 -24.95 -59.11 -28.06
N VAL A 815 -25.29 -58.43 -26.96
CA VAL A 815 -24.46 -57.38 -26.37
C VAL A 815 -23.37 -57.96 -25.46
N GLY A 816 -23.58 -59.15 -24.91
CA GLY A 816 -22.62 -59.84 -24.03
C GLY A 816 -22.62 -59.32 -22.60
N LEU A 817 -23.72 -58.72 -22.14
CA LEU A 817 -23.84 -58.14 -20.80
C LEU A 817 -24.15 -59.23 -19.75
N PRO A 818 -23.54 -59.20 -18.55
CA PRO A 818 -23.86 -60.15 -17.50
C PRO A 818 -25.34 -60.04 -17.05
N ALA A 819 -25.94 -61.19 -16.70
CA ALA A 819 -27.37 -61.30 -16.41
C ALA A 819 -27.84 -60.39 -15.26
N GLN A 820 -26.99 -60.19 -14.27
CA GLN A 820 -27.30 -59.34 -13.11
C GLN A 820 -27.56 -57.87 -13.52
N TYR A 821 -26.76 -57.34 -14.45
CA TYR A 821 -26.88 -55.96 -14.92
C TYR A 821 -28.03 -55.78 -15.90
N ALA A 822 -28.22 -56.74 -16.82
CA ALA A 822 -29.37 -56.76 -17.72
C ALA A 822 -30.69 -56.76 -16.94
N GLN A 823 -30.81 -57.62 -15.92
CA GLN A 823 -31.98 -57.67 -15.04
C GLN A 823 -32.18 -56.38 -14.25
N LYS A 824 -31.09 -55.75 -13.76
CA LYS A 824 -31.17 -54.45 -13.07
C LYS A 824 -31.71 -53.35 -14.00
N ILE A 825 -31.25 -53.32 -15.25
CA ILE A 825 -31.72 -52.37 -16.26
C ILE A 825 -33.18 -52.64 -16.59
N ILE A 826 -33.57 -53.89 -16.85
CA ILE A 826 -34.96 -54.28 -17.12
C ILE A 826 -35.87 -53.85 -15.95
N LYS A 827 -35.50 -54.19 -14.70
CA LYS A 827 -36.23 -53.77 -13.50
C LYS A 827 -36.39 -52.25 -13.44
N SER A 828 -35.31 -51.49 -13.67
CA SER A 828 -35.36 -50.01 -13.64
C SER A 828 -36.25 -49.41 -14.73
N ILE A 829 -36.26 -49.97 -15.94
CA ILE A 829 -37.13 -49.51 -17.03
C ILE A 829 -38.59 -49.83 -16.68
N THR A 830 -38.86 -51.04 -16.18
CA THR A 830 -40.22 -51.44 -15.80
C THR A 830 -40.77 -50.61 -14.64
N THR A 831 -40.01 -50.36 -13.58
CA THR A 831 -40.45 -49.52 -12.47
C THR A 831 -40.72 -48.08 -12.91
N THR A 832 -39.86 -47.53 -13.77
CA THR A 832 -40.04 -46.17 -14.31
C THR A 832 -41.30 -46.06 -15.17
N LYS A 833 -41.58 -47.06 -16.01
CA LYS A 833 -42.78 -47.09 -16.85
C LYS A 833 -44.07 -47.36 -16.04
N MET A 834 -44.00 -48.25 -15.04
CA MET A 834 -45.11 -48.50 -14.13
C MET A 834 -45.45 -47.26 -13.29
N ALA A 835 -44.46 -46.52 -12.81
CA ALA A 835 -44.67 -45.26 -12.09
C ALA A 835 -45.40 -44.23 -12.98
N ALA A 836 -44.94 -44.03 -14.22
CA ALA A 836 -45.59 -43.13 -15.17
C ALA A 836 -47.05 -43.51 -15.48
N ALA A 837 -47.34 -44.82 -15.57
CA ALA A 837 -48.70 -45.32 -15.77
C ALA A 837 -49.62 -45.06 -14.56
N ILE A 838 -49.09 -45.26 -13.34
CA ILE A 838 -49.81 -45.01 -12.09
C ILE A 838 -50.09 -43.51 -11.92
N GLU A 839 -49.11 -42.63 -12.15
CA GLU A 839 -49.31 -41.17 -12.09
C GLU A 839 -50.39 -40.69 -13.05
N THR A 840 -50.42 -41.24 -14.27
CA THR A 840 -51.44 -40.92 -15.28
C THR A 840 -52.84 -41.37 -14.83
N ALA A 841 -52.95 -42.56 -14.23
CA ALA A 841 -54.22 -43.09 -13.73
C ALA A 841 -54.75 -42.31 -12.50
N VAL A 842 -53.84 -41.83 -11.63
CA VAL A 842 -54.17 -40.95 -10.50
C VAL A 842 -54.67 -39.59 -11.00
N GLY A 843 -54.00 -38.98 -11.97
CA GLY A 843 -54.42 -37.69 -12.56
C GLY A 843 -55.80 -37.75 -13.24
N GLN A 844 -56.21 -38.92 -13.73
CA GLN A 844 -57.53 -39.17 -14.32
C GLN A 844 -58.62 -39.53 -13.27
N GLY A 845 -58.27 -39.66 -11.99
CA GLY A 845 -59.20 -40.00 -10.92
C GLY A 845 -59.78 -41.42 -10.98
N ARG A 846 -59.14 -42.33 -11.73
CA ARG A 846 -59.59 -43.73 -11.93
C ARG A 846 -59.12 -44.67 -10.82
N LEU A 847 -58.18 -44.24 -9.97
CA LEU A 847 -57.66 -45.00 -8.85
C LEU A 847 -58.34 -44.57 -7.54
N THR A 848 -59.05 -45.50 -6.90
CA THR A 848 -59.63 -45.32 -5.55
C THR A 848 -58.68 -45.87 -4.49
N ILE A 849 -58.83 -45.44 -3.23
CA ILE A 849 -57.98 -45.89 -2.11
C ILE A 849 -57.97 -47.43 -1.95
N LYS A 850 -59.06 -48.11 -2.33
CA LYS A 850 -59.17 -49.57 -2.33
C LYS A 850 -58.21 -50.22 -3.34
N GLN A 851 -58.14 -49.67 -4.55
CA GLN A 851 -57.22 -50.13 -5.59
C GLN A 851 -55.76 -49.80 -5.25
N ILE A 852 -55.52 -48.70 -4.53
CA ILE A 852 -54.17 -48.37 -4.03
C ILE A 852 -53.74 -49.37 -2.95
N ARG A 853 -54.66 -49.82 -2.09
CA ARG A 853 -54.41 -50.89 -1.11
C ARG A 853 -54.13 -52.23 -1.82
N GLU A 854 -54.87 -52.56 -2.87
CA GLU A 854 -54.62 -53.76 -3.71
C GLU A 854 -53.23 -53.70 -4.39
N LEU A 855 -52.79 -52.53 -4.86
CA LEU A 855 -51.46 -52.36 -5.44
C LEU A 855 -50.33 -52.48 -4.40
N LYS A 856 -50.56 -52.03 -3.16
CA LYS A 856 -49.64 -52.19 -2.03
C LYS A 856 -49.55 -53.65 -1.59
N GLU A 857 -50.69 -54.35 -1.52
CA GLU A 857 -50.77 -55.78 -1.22
C GLU A 857 -50.08 -56.63 -2.31
N ALA A 858 -50.12 -56.19 -3.57
CA ALA A 858 -49.37 -56.79 -4.68
C ALA A 858 -47.84 -56.49 -4.63
N GLY A 859 -47.36 -55.79 -3.60
CA GLY A 859 -45.93 -55.53 -3.36
C GLY A 859 -45.34 -54.32 -4.09
N VAL A 860 -46.18 -53.38 -4.56
CA VAL A 860 -45.70 -52.15 -5.22
C VAL A 860 -45.40 -51.07 -4.17
N GLU A 861 -44.14 -50.65 -4.09
CA GLU A 861 -43.71 -49.55 -3.21
C GLU A 861 -44.15 -48.18 -3.77
N LEU A 862 -45.34 -47.75 -3.36
CA LEU A 862 -45.98 -46.51 -3.82
C LEU A 862 -45.25 -45.22 -3.37
N ASP A 863 -44.38 -45.32 -2.36
CA ASP A 863 -43.71 -44.17 -1.72
C ASP A 863 -42.73 -43.44 -2.64
N ASN A 864 -42.02 -44.19 -3.49
CA ASN A 864 -41.06 -43.66 -4.46
C ASN A 864 -41.69 -43.46 -5.85
N MET A 865 -42.87 -44.03 -6.09
CA MET A 865 -43.51 -44.06 -7.42
C MET A 865 -44.57 -42.98 -7.62
N ILE A 866 -45.10 -42.37 -6.55
CA ILE A 866 -46.11 -41.29 -6.61
C ILE A 866 -45.64 -40.09 -5.79
N SER A 867 -45.74 -38.89 -6.37
CA SER A 867 -45.40 -37.65 -5.68
C SER A 867 -46.24 -37.41 -4.41
N GLU A 868 -45.66 -36.73 -3.40
CA GLU A 868 -46.36 -36.36 -2.15
C GLU A 868 -47.62 -35.53 -2.44
N SER A 869 -47.57 -34.63 -3.42
CA SER A 869 -48.70 -33.76 -3.80
C SER A 869 -49.90 -34.54 -4.36
N LEU A 870 -49.67 -35.59 -5.14
CA LEU A 870 -50.75 -36.42 -5.68
C LEU A 870 -51.36 -37.31 -4.60
N ARG A 871 -50.54 -37.79 -3.65
CA ARG A 871 -51.02 -38.55 -2.48
C ARG A 871 -51.89 -37.69 -1.56
N GLU A 872 -51.50 -36.44 -1.31
CA GLU A 872 -52.30 -35.48 -0.55
C GLU A 872 -53.64 -35.14 -1.22
N ASN A 873 -53.65 -35.00 -2.56
CA ASN A 873 -54.89 -34.76 -3.30
C ASN A 873 -55.83 -35.96 -3.29
N LEU A 874 -55.29 -37.18 -3.39
CA LEU A 874 -56.07 -38.41 -3.23
C LEU A 874 -56.69 -38.47 -1.84
N PHE A 875 -55.92 -38.16 -0.79
CA PHE A 875 -56.42 -38.09 0.58
C PHE A 875 -57.57 -37.09 0.74
N LYS A 876 -57.39 -35.86 0.27
CA LYS A 876 -58.43 -34.81 0.30
C LYS A 876 -59.72 -35.26 -0.36
N LYS A 877 -59.63 -35.81 -1.57
CA LYS A 877 -60.79 -36.30 -2.31
C LYS A 877 -61.51 -37.44 -1.58
N THR A 878 -60.76 -38.39 -1.02
CA THR A 878 -61.36 -39.49 -0.24
C THR A 878 -62.07 -39.02 1.02
N VAL A 879 -61.53 -38.00 1.70
CA VAL A 879 -62.15 -37.40 2.90
C VAL A 879 -63.39 -36.59 2.51
N ASP A 880 -63.34 -35.83 1.42
CA ASP A 880 -64.50 -35.11 0.87
C ASP A 880 -65.65 -36.06 0.51
N ASP A 881 -65.34 -37.23 -0.08
CA ASP A 881 -66.34 -38.24 -0.43
C ASP A 881 -66.98 -38.86 0.84
N ILE A 882 -66.21 -39.04 1.92
CA ILE A 882 -66.73 -39.56 3.21
C ILE A 882 -67.72 -38.55 3.84
N PHE A 883 -67.38 -37.26 3.85
CA PHE A 883 -68.25 -36.21 4.39
C PHE A 883 -69.51 -35.95 3.55
N SER A 884 -69.59 -36.45 2.32
CA SER A 884 -70.72 -36.26 1.39
C SER A 884 -71.57 -37.53 1.20
N SER A 885 -71.41 -38.53 2.08
CA SER A 885 -71.99 -39.86 1.92
C SER A 885 -73.46 -39.99 2.36
N GLY A 886 -74.01 -38.99 3.07
CA GLY A 886 -75.39 -38.96 3.56
C GLY A 886 -75.67 -39.80 4.80
N THR A 887 -74.66 -40.49 5.35
CA THR A 887 -74.81 -41.54 6.38
C THR A 887 -74.64 -41.02 7.82
N GLY A 888 -73.91 -39.93 8.01
CA GLY A 888 -73.67 -39.33 9.33
C GLY A 888 -72.76 -40.13 10.27
N GLU A 889 -71.98 -41.05 9.72
CA GLU A 889 -70.99 -41.85 10.46
C GLU A 889 -69.58 -41.43 10.05
N PHE A 890 -68.78 -41.02 11.04
CA PHE A 890 -67.39 -40.64 10.87
C PHE A 890 -66.54 -41.55 11.76
N ASN A 891 -65.70 -42.38 11.14
CA ASN A 891 -64.81 -43.32 11.84
C ASN A 891 -63.43 -42.70 12.02
N ASP A 892 -63.14 -42.21 13.23
CA ASP A 892 -61.89 -41.52 13.55
C ASP A 892 -60.65 -42.37 13.23
N GLU A 893 -60.68 -43.67 13.56
CA GLU A 893 -59.54 -44.58 13.34
C GLU A 893 -59.25 -44.83 11.85
N GLU A 894 -60.29 -44.86 11.00
CA GLU A 894 -60.12 -45.11 9.58
C GLU A 894 -59.55 -43.90 8.86
N VAL A 895 -60.04 -42.70 9.19
CA VAL A 895 -59.67 -41.44 8.54
C VAL A 895 -58.34 -40.90 9.05
N TYR A 896 -58.04 -41.01 10.35
CA TYR A 896 -56.83 -40.44 10.92
C TYR A 896 -55.63 -41.40 10.98
N GLU A 897 -55.85 -42.72 10.96
CA GLU A 897 -54.78 -43.69 11.13
C GLU A 897 -54.62 -44.59 9.90
N LYS A 898 -55.68 -45.26 9.43
CA LYS A 898 -55.57 -46.26 8.35
C LYS A 898 -55.31 -45.62 6.97
N ILE A 899 -56.05 -44.57 6.63
CA ILE A 899 -55.88 -43.92 5.32
C ILE A 899 -54.52 -43.19 5.21
N PRO A 900 -54.05 -42.43 6.22
CA PRO A 900 -52.73 -41.78 6.15
C PRO A 900 -51.57 -42.78 6.15
N THR A 901 -51.71 -43.94 6.81
CA THR A 901 -50.69 -45.01 6.77
C THR A 901 -50.69 -45.77 5.45
N ASP A 902 -51.83 -45.90 4.79
CA ASP A 902 -51.92 -46.48 3.45
C ASP A 902 -51.23 -45.61 2.39
N LEU A 903 -51.40 -44.30 2.47
CA LEU A 903 -50.81 -43.31 1.54
C LEU A 903 -49.44 -42.77 2.00
N SER A 904 -48.96 -43.18 3.17
CA SER A 904 -47.73 -42.68 3.81
C SER A 904 -47.69 -41.14 3.94
N ILE A 905 -48.81 -40.53 4.30
CA ILE A 905 -48.94 -39.09 4.56
C ILE A 905 -48.75 -38.83 6.05
N ASN A 906 -48.14 -37.70 6.39
CA ASN A 906 -47.99 -37.28 7.78
C ASN A 906 -49.35 -37.16 8.49
N ALA A 907 -49.56 -37.96 9.54
CA ALA A 907 -50.82 -38.02 10.29
C ALA A 907 -51.27 -36.64 10.82
N ASN A 908 -50.33 -35.76 11.17
CA ASN A 908 -50.63 -34.42 11.65
C ASN A 908 -51.13 -33.48 10.53
N LYS A 909 -50.56 -33.57 9.33
CA LYS A 909 -51.03 -32.82 8.15
C LYS A 909 -52.38 -33.37 7.67
N ALA A 910 -52.56 -34.69 7.72
CA ALA A 910 -53.84 -35.33 7.42
C ALA A 910 -54.94 -34.83 8.37
N LYS A 911 -54.66 -34.77 9.68
CA LYS A 911 -55.59 -34.21 10.69
C LYS A 911 -55.95 -32.76 10.43
N SER A 912 -54.99 -31.88 10.10
CA SER A 912 -55.30 -30.48 9.80
C SER A 912 -56.18 -30.33 8.56
N VAL A 913 -55.89 -31.10 7.50
CA VAL A 913 -56.68 -31.09 6.27
C VAL A 913 -58.11 -31.56 6.51
N VAL A 914 -58.32 -32.61 7.31
CA VAL A 914 -59.66 -33.09 7.68
C VAL A 914 -60.42 -32.03 8.47
N ILE A 915 -59.78 -31.35 9.43
CA ILE A 915 -60.39 -30.28 10.23
C ILE A 915 -60.81 -29.08 9.37
N GLU A 916 -59.96 -28.66 8.43
CA GLU A 916 -60.27 -27.58 7.48
C GLU A 916 -61.45 -27.94 6.58
N LEU A 917 -61.45 -29.15 6.00
CA LEU A 917 -62.54 -29.63 5.16
C LEU A 917 -63.85 -29.73 5.96
N ALA A 918 -63.82 -30.33 7.16
CA ALA A 918 -64.99 -30.44 8.02
C ALA A 918 -65.58 -29.06 8.38
N ARG A 919 -64.76 -28.07 8.74
CA ARG A 919 -65.24 -26.70 9.03
C ARG A 919 -65.92 -26.04 7.84
N SER A 920 -65.34 -26.18 6.64
CA SER A 920 -65.94 -25.63 5.41
C SER A 920 -67.26 -26.31 5.06
N ARG A 921 -67.37 -27.62 5.32
CA ARG A 921 -68.55 -28.43 5.00
C ARG A 921 -69.67 -28.28 6.04
N LEU A 922 -69.35 -28.00 7.31
CA LEU A 922 -70.36 -27.74 8.36
C LEU A 922 -71.34 -26.62 7.97
N SER A 923 -70.83 -25.47 7.53
CA SER A 923 -71.71 -24.37 7.09
C SER A 923 -72.44 -24.70 5.80
N ASN A 924 -71.76 -25.35 4.85
CA ASN A 924 -72.33 -25.66 3.54
C ASN A 924 -73.44 -26.72 3.62
N SER A 925 -73.30 -27.73 4.48
CA SER A 925 -74.32 -28.76 4.70
C SER A 925 -75.58 -28.20 5.36
N LEU A 926 -75.44 -27.24 6.29
CA LEU A 926 -76.60 -26.52 6.84
C LEU A 926 -77.30 -25.66 5.76
N ILE A 927 -76.54 -24.90 4.95
CA ILE A 927 -77.09 -24.13 3.83
C ILE A 927 -77.80 -25.06 2.83
N GLN A 928 -77.21 -26.22 2.54
CA GLN A 928 -77.80 -27.22 1.66
C GLN A 928 -79.07 -27.82 2.26
N ALA A 929 -79.11 -28.10 3.57
CA ALA A 929 -80.31 -28.57 4.26
C ALA A 929 -81.44 -27.53 4.19
N VAL A 930 -81.16 -26.24 4.42
CA VAL A 930 -82.16 -25.16 4.30
C VAL A 930 -82.61 -24.98 2.85
N ALA A 931 -81.70 -25.04 1.87
CA ALA A 931 -82.06 -24.97 0.46
C ALA A 931 -82.99 -26.13 0.05
N LEU A 932 -82.71 -27.34 0.52
CA LEU A 932 -83.53 -28.53 0.28
C LEU A 932 -84.87 -28.49 1.03
N LEU A 933 -84.93 -27.85 2.20
CA LEU A 933 -86.17 -27.56 2.92
C LEU A 933 -87.09 -26.67 2.07
N ARG A 934 -86.56 -25.58 1.50
CA ARG A 934 -87.31 -24.69 0.61
C ARG A 934 -87.80 -25.39 -0.64
N GLN A 935 -87.05 -26.37 -1.14
CA GLN A 935 -87.45 -27.26 -2.24
C GLN A 935 -88.39 -28.41 -1.82
N ARG A 936 -88.79 -28.49 -0.54
CA ARG A 936 -89.64 -29.54 0.07
C ARG A 936 -89.09 -30.97 -0.07
N ASN A 937 -87.79 -31.15 -0.30
CA ASN A 937 -87.18 -32.48 -0.41
C ASN A 937 -86.76 -33.02 0.97
N GLN A 938 -87.68 -33.74 1.63
CA GLN A 938 -87.47 -34.24 2.99
C GLN A 938 -86.31 -35.24 3.12
N GLN A 939 -86.11 -36.13 2.14
CA GLN A 939 -85.01 -37.11 2.20
C GLN A 939 -83.64 -36.45 2.05
N GLY A 940 -83.52 -35.48 1.15
CA GLY A 940 -82.26 -34.73 0.96
C GLY A 940 -81.92 -33.84 2.16
N VAL A 941 -82.94 -33.35 2.89
CA VAL A 941 -82.75 -32.64 4.16
C VAL A 941 -82.15 -33.58 5.21
N VAL A 942 -82.69 -34.80 5.36
CA VAL A 942 -82.18 -35.78 6.32
C VAL A 942 -80.75 -36.20 5.98
N SER A 943 -80.42 -36.42 4.71
CA SER A 943 -79.04 -36.76 4.30
C SER A 943 -78.07 -35.61 4.57
N SER A 944 -78.44 -34.37 4.26
CA SER A 944 -77.60 -33.19 4.51
C SER A 944 -77.44 -32.90 6.02
N LEU A 945 -78.47 -33.16 6.83
CA LEU A 945 -78.39 -33.09 8.30
C LEU A 945 -77.52 -34.21 8.88
N ASN A 946 -77.54 -35.41 8.29
CA ASN A 946 -76.61 -36.47 8.65
C ASN A 946 -75.16 -36.11 8.25
N ASP A 947 -74.95 -35.51 7.07
CA ASP A 947 -73.63 -35.00 6.66
C ASP A 947 -73.12 -33.91 7.61
N LEU A 948 -74.02 -33.03 8.08
CA LEU A 948 -73.72 -32.05 9.13
C LEU A 948 -73.27 -32.74 10.43
N LEU A 949 -73.92 -33.84 10.83
CA LEU A 949 -73.52 -34.63 12.00
C LEU A 949 -72.17 -35.33 11.83
N ALA A 950 -71.86 -35.84 10.63
CA ALA A 950 -70.53 -36.41 10.35
C ALA A 950 -69.43 -35.35 10.48
N CYS A 951 -69.70 -34.13 9.99
CA CYS A 951 -68.76 -33.02 10.10
C CYS A 951 -68.63 -32.51 11.55
N ASP A 952 -69.71 -32.52 12.35
CA ASP A 952 -69.66 -32.09 13.76
C ASP A 952 -68.95 -33.11 14.65
N LYS A 953 -69.02 -34.40 14.34
CA LYS A 953 -68.20 -35.42 15.01
C LYS A 953 -66.71 -35.21 14.78
N ALA A 954 -66.32 -34.82 13.55
CA ALA A 954 -64.93 -34.49 13.23
C ALA A 954 -64.46 -33.18 13.88
N VAL A 955 -65.35 -32.19 14.02
CA VAL A 955 -65.06 -30.89 14.66
C VAL A 955 -66.26 -30.45 15.53
N PRO A 956 -66.20 -30.63 16.87
CA PRO A 956 -67.29 -30.22 17.76
C PRO A 956 -67.51 -28.70 17.69
N SER A 957 -68.69 -28.28 17.24
CA SER A 957 -68.99 -26.88 16.95
C SER A 957 -70.01 -26.26 17.93
N LYS A 958 -70.00 -24.91 18.02
CA LYS A 958 -71.01 -24.10 18.72
C LYS A 958 -72.31 -24.06 17.87
N PRO A 959 -73.49 -23.78 18.45
CA PRO A 959 -74.74 -23.68 17.68
C PRO A 959 -74.58 -22.73 16.49
N LEU A 960 -75.02 -23.18 15.32
CA LEU A 960 -74.92 -22.43 14.07
C LEU A 960 -76.03 -21.37 14.05
N SER A 961 -75.66 -20.11 13.84
CA SER A 961 -76.62 -19.01 13.74
C SER A 961 -77.25 -18.96 12.35
N TRP A 962 -78.58 -19.05 12.27
CA TRP A 962 -79.35 -18.79 11.05
C TRP A 962 -80.32 -17.64 11.29
N GLU A 963 -80.55 -16.81 10.28
CA GLU A 963 -81.34 -15.58 10.40
C GLU A 963 -82.83 -15.86 10.65
N VAL A 964 -83.36 -17.00 10.17
CA VAL A 964 -84.77 -17.39 10.32
C VAL A 964 -84.90 -18.59 11.26
N PRO A 965 -85.31 -18.39 12.52
CA PRO A 965 -85.40 -19.48 13.50
C PRO A 965 -86.53 -20.48 13.19
N GLU A 966 -87.54 -20.07 12.43
CA GLU A 966 -88.65 -20.93 12.00
C GLU A 966 -88.19 -22.02 11.01
N GLU A 967 -87.29 -21.70 10.08
CA GLU A 967 -86.72 -22.70 9.15
C GLU A 967 -85.90 -23.76 9.88
N LEU A 968 -85.25 -23.39 11.00
CA LEU A 968 -84.51 -24.33 11.84
C LEU A 968 -85.45 -25.26 12.62
N ALA A 969 -86.57 -24.72 13.11
CA ALA A 969 -87.62 -25.50 13.76
C ALA A 969 -88.26 -26.50 12.78
N ASP A 970 -88.49 -26.10 11.52
CA ASP A 970 -89.01 -26.97 10.47
C ASP A 970 -88.02 -28.07 10.07
N LEU A 971 -86.72 -27.76 9.96
CA LEU A 971 -85.66 -28.76 9.75
C LEU A 971 -85.66 -29.81 10.86
N TYR A 972 -85.76 -29.37 12.12
CA TYR A 972 -85.81 -30.25 13.27
C TYR A 972 -87.09 -31.10 13.29
N ALA A 973 -88.24 -30.54 12.90
CA ALA A 973 -89.48 -31.27 12.79
C ALA A 973 -89.44 -32.35 11.69
N ILE A 974 -88.84 -32.06 10.54
CA ILE A 974 -88.64 -33.05 9.46
C ILE A 974 -87.66 -34.14 9.92
N TYR A 975 -86.60 -33.77 10.62
CA TYR A 975 -85.64 -34.74 11.16
C TYR A 975 -86.29 -35.61 12.25
N LEU A 976 -87.11 -35.06 13.15
CA LEU A 976 -87.90 -35.81 14.13
C LEU A 976 -88.82 -36.85 13.49
N LYS A 977 -89.48 -36.49 12.37
CA LYS A 977 -90.36 -37.41 11.61
C LYS A 977 -89.60 -38.57 10.97
N SER A 978 -88.28 -38.48 10.82
CA SER A 978 -87.45 -39.55 10.25
C SER A 978 -86.97 -40.60 11.26
N GLU A 979 -87.44 -40.54 12.52
CA GLU A 979 -87.06 -41.41 13.65
C GLU A 979 -85.53 -41.65 13.81
N PRO A 980 -84.68 -40.60 13.95
CA PRO A 980 -83.25 -40.79 14.15
C PRO A 980 -82.95 -41.28 15.57
N ALA A 981 -81.77 -41.88 15.75
CA ALA A 981 -81.26 -42.27 17.06
C ALA A 981 -81.30 -41.07 18.05
N PRO A 982 -81.67 -41.29 19.33
CA PRO A 982 -81.92 -40.19 20.28
C PRO A 982 -80.68 -39.30 20.50
N GLU A 983 -79.49 -39.88 20.38
CA GLU A 983 -78.22 -39.16 20.44
C GLU A 983 -78.04 -38.18 19.26
N LYS A 984 -78.32 -38.63 18.02
CA LYS A 984 -78.27 -37.78 16.81
C LYS A 984 -79.31 -36.67 16.88
N LEU A 985 -80.52 -36.98 17.35
CA LEU A 985 -81.58 -35.99 17.57
C LEU A 985 -81.18 -34.90 18.56
N SER A 986 -80.68 -35.28 19.73
CA SER A 986 -80.25 -34.33 20.77
C SER A 986 -79.10 -33.44 20.30
N ARG A 987 -78.19 -33.99 19.49
CA ARG A 987 -77.06 -33.24 18.95
C ARG A 987 -77.49 -32.29 17.83
N VAL A 988 -78.40 -32.69 16.94
CA VAL A 988 -79.00 -31.79 15.93
C VAL A 988 -79.78 -30.66 16.63
N GLN A 989 -80.53 -30.95 17.68
CA GLN A 989 -81.23 -29.93 18.48
C GLN A 989 -80.24 -28.89 19.03
N TYR A 990 -79.12 -29.34 19.60
CA TYR A 990 -78.06 -28.46 20.10
C TYR A 990 -77.40 -27.64 18.98
N LEU A 991 -77.13 -28.25 17.82
CA LEU A 991 -76.47 -27.58 16.69
C LEU A 991 -77.35 -26.53 16.01
N LEU A 992 -78.66 -26.74 15.96
CA LEU A 992 -79.64 -25.79 15.45
C LEU A 992 -80.03 -24.72 16.49
N GLY A 993 -79.58 -24.83 17.74
CA GLY A 993 -79.79 -23.83 18.78
C GLY A 993 -81.25 -23.67 19.22
N ILE A 994 -82.04 -24.76 19.21
CA ILE A 994 -83.48 -24.74 19.55
C ILE A 994 -83.65 -24.94 21.05
N ASP A 995 -84.35 -24.02 21.71
CA ASP A 995 -84.68 -24.09 23.14
C ASP A 995 -85.45 -25.37 23.52
N ASP A 996 -85.20 -25.91 24.71
CA ASP A 996 -85.83 -27.17 25.16
C ASP A 996 -87.37 -27.09 25.20
N SER A 997 -87.93 -25.89 25.44
CA SER A 997 -89.38 -25.67 25.42
C SER A 997 -89.99 -25.72 24.01
N THR A 998 -89.29 -25.20 22.99
CA THR A 998 -89.77 -25.21 21.60
C THR A 998 -89.57 -26.59 20.97
N ALA A 999 -88.47 -27.28 21.31
CA ALA A 999 -88.25 -28.67 20.92
C ALA A 999 -89.29 -29.62 21.56
N ALA A 1000 -89.67 -29.39 22.82
CA ALA A 1000 -90.74 -30.14 23.48
C ALA A 1000 -92.11 -29.88 22.83
N ALA A 1001 -92.43 -28.62 22.52
CA ALA A 1001 -93.67 -28.27 21.83
C ALA A 1001 -93.76 -28.90 20.43
N LEU A 1002 -92.66 -28.96 19.67
CA LEU A 1002 -92.62 -29.60 18.35
C LEU A 1002 -92.74 -31.13 18.43
N ARG A 1003 -92.23 -31.75 19.50
CA ARG A 1003 -92.47 -33.18 19.77
C ARG A 1003 -93.92 -33.47 20.11
N GLU A 1004 -94.56 -32.62 20.94
CA GLU A 1004 -95.97 -32.76 21.33
C GLU A 1004 -96.93 -32.46 20.16
N MET A 1005 -96.58 -31.51 19.29
CA MET A 1005 -97.35 -31.16 18.09
C MET A 1005 -97.21 -32.21 16.97
N GLY A 1006 -96.13 -33.00 16.98
CA GLY A 1006 -95.93 -34.13 16.08
C GLY A 1006 -97.03 -35.20 16.17
N ASP A 1007 -97.69 -35.34 17.33
CA ASP A 1007 -98.75 -36.33 17.57
C ASP A 1007 -100.17 -35.84 17.20
N ARG A 1008 -100.37 -34.53 16.95
CA ARG A 1008 -101.62 -34.01 16.35
C ARG A 1008 -101.37 -33.67 14.89
N THR A 1009 -101.87 -34.52 14.00
CA THR A 1009 -101.89 -34.38 12.55
C THR A 1009 -101.97 -32.92 12.05
N ILE A 1010 -100.89 -32.42 11.44
CA ILE A 1010 -100.97 -31.35 10.45
C ILE A 1010 -101.15 -32.04 9.10
N SER A 1011 -102.40 -32.35 8.75
CA SER A 1011 -102.82 -32.39 7.36
C SER A 1011 -103.07 -30.94 6.94
N VAL A 1012 -102.10 -30.31 6.29
CA VAL A 1012 -102.43 -29.20 5.37
C VAL A 1012 -102.56 -29.83 4.00
N ALA A 1013 -103.74 -29.62 3.44
CA ALA A 1013 -104.22 -30.13 2.18
C ALA A 1013 -103.20 -29.98 1.06
N ALA A 1014 -103.19 -31.00 0.20
CA ALA A 1014 -102.83 -30.82 -1.20
C ALA A 1014 -103.80 -29.78 -1.79
N GLU A 1015 -103.31 -28.55 -1.97
CA GLU A 1015 -103.83 -27.68 -3.02
C GLU A 1015 -102.74 -27.54 -4.06
N GLU A 1016 -102.94 -28.31 -5.14
CA GLU A 1016 -102.41 -28.01 -6.45
C GLU A 1016 -102.90 -26.60 -6.85
N GLU A 1017 -102.04 -25.59 -6.74
CA GLU A 1017 -102.18 -24.41 -7.60
C GLU A 1017 -101.06 -24.44 -8.64
N ASN A 1018 -101.47 -24.83 -9.85
CA ASN A 1018 -100.77 -24.48 -11.07
C ASN A 1018 -100.54 -22.97 -11.10
N PHE A 1019 -99.28 -22.54 -11.02
CA PHE A 1019 -98.87 -21.30 -11.66
C PHE A 1019 -97.87 -21.61 -12.75
N VAL A 1020 -98.37 -21.48 -13.98
CA VAL A 1020 -97.59 -21.24 -15.20
C VAL A 1020 -96.82 -19.93 -15.01
N PHE A 1021 -95.49 -20.01 -15.00
CA PHE A 1021 -94.58 -19.28 -15.88
C PHE A 1021 -93.17 -19.88 -15.83
#